data_AF-A0A9D1PNR3-F1
#
_entry.id   AF-A0A9D1PNR3-F1
#
_cell.length_a   1.000
_cell.length_b   1.000
_cell.length_c   1.000
_cell.angle_alpha   90.00
_cell.angle_beta   90.00
_cell.angle_gamma   90.00
#
_symmetry.space_group_name_H-M   'P 1'
#
loop_
_entity.id
_entity.type
_entity.pdbx_description
1 polymer ?
#
loop_
_entity_poly.entity_id
_entity_poly.type
_entity_poly.pdbx_seq_one_letter_code
_entity_poly.pdbx_strand_id
1 'polypeptide(L)'
;MRPLKIEMSAFGPYKEKESIDFSKLAHHQLFVISGPTGAGKTTVFDAICFALYGTASGSDRQNISMLRSHFADDDVHTSVTFIFRLRDKTYRVFRQLGHKKAGNKTATGEKYELYEILADNSEVPAVERQIVTEINKKLEQLIGLTEDQFKQIVMLPQGEFRKLLTSETENKEAILRRLFKTEKYKQFNHILQEKRDHLLRQFTEEKKMLNHFMDQVTAVTEVREDSPLALLLQQETYNSGQVVEALLSEWEFLCEKERTEKQAYETAQQSYENQLAVLNESINLNEKFVEKEQREASLQQLLRQTDSYKQKETTLEAANEAAKIMPYETQLNERKTELTSYTIKQKDLEEKIVHVKKLYEQAVEMYEKEVLQEGEREKLKREVDRLESFLPIVEQMAMKEKKLEEQRKQIEQNRVTVEGINKKISENERQLDAKKHAIESAEAQLKSLGKIEEKLHALREKYHVVNEFHKIHDEAMESKGKLNRAQTIFTEEKEKYNQLESVWFNQQAVVLASHLHDGEACPVCGSSDHPNKATNNGASITKEQIEEKKQYMEKLEQRLRKIEQSHFELEGSWKMYKQKMDEYELSIKHLDETKATIKQEGQQLKDTIDKLQLLEKEYDTNRKAVGALEEDIKVQRKKKEELDQKYAEENATYRS
;
A
#
# COMPACT_ATOMS: atom_id res chain seq x y z
N MET A 1 21.20 -64.20 -44.91
CA MET A 1 20.23 -65.28 -44.60
C MET A 1 20.38 -66.35 -45.67
N ARG A 2 20.38 -67.65 -45.33
CA ARG A 2 20.45 -68.77 -46.28
C ARG A 2 19.26 -69.71 -46.08
N PRO A 3 18.41 -69.96 -47.09
CA PRO A 3 17.34 -70.95 -46.98
C PRO A 3 17.95 -72.36 -46.89
N LEU A 4 17.43 -73.21 -46.00
CA LEU A 4 17.85 -74.61 -45.86
C LEU A 4 16.77 -75.56 -46.36
N LYS A 5 15.53 -75.36 -45.94
CA LYS A 5 14.39 -76.19 -46.33
C LYS A 5 13.11 -75.39 -46.31
N ILE A 6 12.22 -75.62 -47.27
CA ILE A 6 10.85 -75.12 -47.23
C ILE A 6 9.88 -76.28 -47.47
N GLU A 7 8.84 -76.35 -46.65
CA GLU A 7 7.73 -77.29 -46.81
C GLU A 7 6.45 -76.50 -46.95
N MET A 8 5.67 -76.79 -47.99
CA MET A 8 4.41 -76.12 -48.31
C MET A 8 3.32 -77.19 -48.38
N SER A 9 2.17 -76.94 -47.76
CA SER A 9 1.00 -77.81 -47.82
C SER A 9 -0.23 -76.98 -48.18
N ALA A 10 -1.01 -77.42 -49.16
CA ALA A 10 -2.22 -76.75 -49.64
C ALA A 10 -2.00 -75.24 -49.91
N PHE A 11 -0.89 -74.89 -50.57
CA PHE A 11 -0.42 -73.51 -50.75
C PHE A 11 -0.22 -73.18 -52.23
N GLY A 12 -0.97 -72.21 -52.76
CA GLY A 12 -0.97 -71.83 -54.18
C GLY A 12 -1.35 -73.01 -55.10
N PRO A 13 -0.55 -73.36 -56.14
CA PRO A 13 -0.83 -74.51 -57.00
C PRO A 13 -0.45 -75.86 -56.38
N TYR A 14 0.21 -75.89 -55.22
CA TYR A 14 0.60 -77.12 -54.55
C TYR A 14 -0.56 -77.67 -53.70
N LYS A 15 -1.23 -78.71 -54.22
CA LYS A 15 -2.34 -79.40 -53.54
C LYS A 15 -1.85 -80.17 -52.31
N GLU A 16 -0.83 -80.99 -52.52
CA GLU A 16 -0.26 -81.89 -51.50
C GLU A 16 0.92 -81.24 -50.77
N LYS A 17 1.50 -81.98 -49.81
CA LYS A 17 2.69 -81.54 -49.09
C LYS A 17 3.90 -81.65 -50.00
N GLU A 18 4.48 -80.51 -50.36
CA GLU A 18 5.70 -80.40 -51.16
C GLU A 18 6.86 -79.90 -50.31
N SER A 19 8.03 -80.50 -50.49
CA SER A 19 9.24 -80.14 -49.76
C SER A 19 10.40 -79.87 -50.69
N ILE A 20 10.95 -78.66 -50.58
CA ILE A 20 12.16 -78.24 -51.30
C ILE A 20 13.30 -78.15 -50.29
N ASP A 21 14.28 -79.02 -50.45
CA ASP A 21 15.47 -79.07 -49.63
C ASP A 21 16.64 -78.39 -50.34
N PHE A 22 16.93 -77.15 -49.93
CA PHE A 22 18.03 -76.34 -50.48
C PHE A 22 19.39 -76.81 -49.99
N SER A 23 19.47 -77.67 -48.96
CA SER A 23 20.74 -78.24 -48.50
C SER A 23 21.37 -79.17 -49.55
N LYS A 24 20.54 -79.79 -50.40
CA LYS A 24 20.98 -80.63 -51.54
C LYS A 24 21.78 -79.87 -52.58
N LEU A 25 21.67 -78.54 -52.62
CA LEU A 25 22.47 -77.68 -53.50
C LEU A 25 23.94 -77.54 -53.04
N ALA A 26 24.29 -78.08 -51.87
CA ALA A 26 25.64 -78.13 -51.30
C ALA A 26 26.35 -76.75 -51.32
N HIS A 27 27.40 -76.61 -52.14
CA HIS A 27 28.20 -75.38 -52.26
C HIS A 27 27.75 -74.47 -53.42
N HIS A 28 26.78 -74.87 -54.24
CA HIS A 28 26.29 -74.05 -55.34
C HIS A 28 25.44 -72.89 -54.81
N GLN A 29 25.93 -71.66 -55.00
CA GLN A 29 25.27 -70.44 -54.53
C GLN A 29 24.22 -69.90 -55.52
N LEU A 30 24.30 -70.32 -56.78
CA LEU A 30 23.39 -69.95 -57.86
C LEU A 30 22.63 -71.19 -58.31
N PHE A 31 21.31 -71.07 -58.35
CA PHE A 31 20.40 -72.11 -58.84
C PHE A 31 19.22 -71.45 -59.53
N VAL A 32 18.57 -72.19 -60.43
CA VAL A 32 17.42 -71.71 -61.19
C VAL A 32 16.22 -72.60 -60.89
N ILE A 33 15.09 -71.98 -60.52
CA ILE A 33 13.79 -72.65 -60.46
C ILE A 33 13.13 -72.49 -61.83
N SER A 34 13.13 -73.55 -62.63
CA SER A 34 12.56 -73.56 -63.99
C SER A 34 11.27 -74.37 -64.06
N GLY A 35 10.39 -74.03 -65.01
CA GLY A 35 9.10 -74.68 -65.25
C GLY A 35 8.18 -73.81 -66.11
N PRO A 36 7.04 -74.31 -66.61
CA PRO A 36 6.10 -73.52 -67.41
C PRO A 36 5.46 -72.39 -66.60
N THR A 37 4.91 -71.37 -67.27
CA THR A 37 4.12 -70.31 -66.62
C THR A 37 2.93 -70.94 -65.88
N GLY A 38 2.71 -70.53 -64.63
CA GLY A 38 1.68 -71.13 -63.77
C GLY A 38 2.14 -72.34 -62.92
N ALA A 39 3.34 -72.87 -63.12
CA ALA A 39 3.87 -74.03 -62.37
C ALA A 39 4.24 -73.76 -60.89
N GLY A 40 3.89 -72.60 -60.33
CA GLY A 40 4.16 -72.30 -58.92
C GLY A 40 5.54 -71.73 -58.59
N LYS A 41 6.35 -71.35 -59.58
CA LYS A 41 7.69 -70.75 -59.36
C LYS A 41 7.66 -69.55 -58.40
N THR A 42 6.77 -68.60 -58.64
CA THR A 42 6.56 -67.43 -57.77
C THR A 42 6.00 -67.82 -56.41
N THR A 43 5.25 -68.93 -56.33
CA THR A 43 4.65 -69.41 -55.08
C THR A 43 5.70 -69.86 -54.07
N VAL A 44 6.85 -70.39 -54.52
CA VAL A 44 7.97 -70.71 -53.61
C VAL A 44 8.49 -69.45 -52.92
N PHE A 45 8.59 -68.33 -53.65
CA PHE A 45 8.97 -67.05 -53.08
C PHE A 45 7.87 -66.46 -52.19
N ASP A 46 6.60 -66.57 -52.60
CA ASP A 46 5.45 -66.21 -51.76
C ASP A 46 5.46 -66.97 -50.43
N ALA A 47 5.83 -68.26 -50.43
CA ALA A 47 5.90 -69.08 -49.23
C ALA A 47 7.02 -68.64 -48.27
N ILE A 48 8.18 -68.21 -48.80
CA ILE A 48 9.27 -67.65 -47.98
C ILE A 48 8.82 -66.33 -47.33
N CYS A 49 8.24 -65.41 -48.11
CA CYS A 49 7.71 -64.15 -47.58
C CYS A 49 6.60 -64.41 -46.54
N PHE A 50 5.71 -65.36 -46.82
CA PHE A 50 4.63 -65.71 -45.91
C PHE A 50 5.17 -66.29 -44.61
N ALA A 51 6.15 -67.18 -44.65
CA ALA A 51 6.78 -67.70 -43.45
C ALA A 51 7.42 -66.58 -42.62
N LEU A 52 8.19 -65.68 -43.25
CA LEU A 52 8.93 -64.64 -42.53
C LEU A 52 8.06 -63.49 -42.03
N TYR A 53 7.19 -62.94 -42.86
CA TYR A 53 6.45 -61.70 -42.58
C TYR A 53 4.93 -61.89 -42.50
N GLY A 54 4.40 -63.06 -42.92
CA GLY A 54 2.96 -63.34 -42.93
C GLY A 54 2.23 -62.84 -44.17
N THR A 55 2.96 -62.34 -45.18
CA THR A 55 2.42 -61.73 -46.40
C THR A 55 2.98 -62.39 -47.67
N ALA A 56 2.31 -62.20 -48.80
CA ALA A 56 2.80 -62.67 -50.11
C ALA A 56 3.94 -61.78 -50.63
N SER A 57 4.70 -62.27 -51.63
CA SER A 57 5.85 -61.54 -52.18
C SER A 57 5.47 -60.36 -53.10
N GLY A 58 4.29 -60.39 -53.75
CA GLY A 58 3.84 -59.37 -54.70
C GLY A 58 2.73 -58.43 -54.18
N SER A 59 2.70 -57.19 -54.68
CA SER A 59 1.70 -56.17 -54.32
C SER A 59 0.26 -56.50 -54.73
N ASP A 60 0.08 -57.31 -55.78
CA ASP A 60 -1.25 -57.68 -56.31
C ASP A 60 -1.88 -58.89 -55.59
N ARG A 61 -1.21 -59.42 -54.56
CA ARG A 61 -1.61 -60.64 -53.82
C ARG A 61 -1.72 -60.40 -52.31
N GLN A 62 -2.24 -59.25 -51.89
CA GLN A 62 -2.37 -58.87 -50.47
C GLN A 62 -3.38 -59.72 -49.69
N ASN A 63 -4.34 -60.36 -50.36
CA ASN A 63 -5.29 -61.24 -49.69
C ASN A 63 -4.64 -62.58 -49.34
N ILE A 64 -4.24 -62.72 -48.08
CA ILE A 64 -3.64 -63.94 -47.49
C ILE A 64 -4.55 -65.17 -47.69
N SER A 65 -5.87 -64.98 -47.74
CA SER A 65 -6.85 -66.05 -48.02
C SER A 65 -6.73 -66.67 -49.42
N MET A 66 -6.16 -65.95 -50.40
CA MET A 66 -5.90 -66.46 -51.76
C MET A 66 -4.64 -67.32 -51.85
N LEU A 67 -3.86 -67.44 -50.76
CA LEU A 67 -2.69 -68.31 -50.72
C LEU A 67 -3.05 -69.80 -50.53
N ARG A 68 -4.29 -70.12 -50.12
CA ARG A 68 -4.77 -71.51 -50.06
C ARG A 68 -4.97 -72.08 -51.46
N SER A 69 -4.55 -73.32 -51.68
CA SER A 69 -4.84 -74.05 -52.90
C SER A 69 -6.33 -74.39 -53.03
N HIS A 70 -6.96 -73.98 -54.13
CA HIS A 70 -8.34 -74.35 -54.46
C HIS A 70 -8.51 -75.85 -54.75
N PHE A 71 -7.41 -76.57 -54.98
CA PHE A 71 -7.43 -78.01 -55.28
C PHE A 71 -7.29 -78.89 -54.03
N ALA A 72 -7.00 -78.31 -52.86
CA ALA A 72 -6.78 -79.04 -51.62
C ALA A 72 -8.08 -79.43 -50.93
N ASP A 73 -8.11 -80.63 -50.37
CA ASP A 73 -9.27 -81.14 -49.64
C ASP A 73 -9.51 -80.30 -48.37
N ASP A 74 -10.77 -80.21 -47.93
CA ASP A 74 -11.19 -79.39 -46.79
C ASP A 74 -10.52 -79.77 -45.46
N ASP A 75 -10.02 -81.00 -45.34
CA ASP A 75 -9.33 -81.47 -44.13
C ASP A 75 -7.84 -81.09 -44.09
N VAL A 76 -7.27 -80.64 -45.21
CA VAL A 76 -5.84 -80.30 -45.31
C VAL A 76 -5.63 -78.83 -44.98
N HIS A 77 -4.86 -78.55 -43.92
CA HIS A 77 -4.50 -77.19 -43.53
C HIS A 77 -3.48 -76.58 -44.50
N THR A 78 -3.67 -75.30 -44.79
CA THR A 78 -2.70 -74.51 -45.54
C THR A 78 -1.58 -74.08 -44.60
N SER A 79 -0.36 -74.59 -44.82
CA SER A 79 0.77 -74.30 -43.94
C SER A 79 2.09 -74.22 -44.67
N VAL A 80 3.00 -73.41 -44.14
CA VAL A 80 4.38 -73.29 -44.60
C VAL A 80 5.33 -73.47 -43.42
N THR A 81 6.28 -74.39 -43.56
CA THR A 81 7.45 -74.51 -42.68
C THR A 81 8.68 -74.02 -43.42
N PHE A 82 9.40 -73.05 -42.87
CA PHE A 82 10.63 -72.53 -43.45
C PHE A 82 11.78 -72.66 -42.45
N ILE A 83 12.82 -73.37 -42.86
CA ILE A 83 14.05 -73.53 -42.10
C ILE A 83 15.14 -72.73 -42.81
N PHE A 84 15.77 -71.80 -42.10
CA PHE A 84 16.82 -70.96 -42.64
C PHE A 84 17.96 -70.77 -41.64
N ARG A 85 19.14 -70.46 -42.17
CA ARG A 85 20.32 -70.10 -41.40
C ARG A 85 20.56 -68.60 -41.47
N LEU A 86 20.81 -68.00 -40.32
CA LEU A 86 21.19 -66.61 -40.18
C LEU A 86 22.47 -66.52 -39.35
N ARG A 87 23.58 -66.15 -40.01
CA ARG A 87 24.94 -66.27 -39.45
C ARG A 87 25.19 -67.73 -39.02
N ASP A 88 25.47 -67.96 -37.75
CA ASP A 88 25.80 -69.29 -37.21
C ASP A 88 24.59 -70.02 -36.60
N LYS A 89 23.39 -69.41 -36.64
CA LYS A 89 22.18 -69.94 -36.01
C LYS A 89 21.16 -70.41 -37.05
N THR A 90 20.45 -71.48 -36.75
CA THR A 90 19.40 -72.05 -37.61
C THR A 90 18.04 -71.84 -36.95
N TYR A 91 17.05 -71.41 -37.73
CA TYR A 91 15.71 -71.13 -37.23
C TYR A 91 14.67 -71.87 -38.07
N ARG A 92 13.60 -72.32 -37.41
CA ARG A 92 12.39 -72.87 -38.03
C ARG A 92 11.22 -71.95 -37.74
N VAL A 93 10.56 -71.50 -38.81
CA VAL A 93 9.29 -70.78 -38.74
C VAL A 93 8.20 -71.69 -39.30
N PHE A 94 7.08 -71.82 -38.60
CA PHE A 94 5.88 -72.48 -39.08
C PHE A 94 4.71 -71.50 -39.04
N ARG A 95 3.95 -71.43 -40.13
CA ARG A 95 2.69 -70.70 -40.19
C ARG A 95 1.60 -71.55 -40.80
N GLN A 96 0.44 -71.55 -40.16
CA GLN A 96 -0.77 -72.21 -40.62
C GLN A 96 -1.90 -71.19 -40.73
N LEU A 97 -2.59 -71.19 -41.86
CA LEU A 97 -3.78 -70.37 -42.11
C LEU A 97 -5.04 -71.09 -41.64
N GLY A 98 -5.97 -70.31 -41.09
CA GLY A 98 -7.34 -70.75 -40.87
C GLY A 98 -8.12 -70.76 -42.19
N HIS A 99 -8.92 -71.80 -42.41
CA HIS A 99 -9.82 -71.93 -43.56
C HIS A 99 -11.18 -72.46 -43.11
N LYS A 100 -12.24 -72.15 -43.86
CA LYS A 100 -13.59 -72.65 -43.56
C LYS A 100 -13.81 -73.98 -44.30
N LYS A 101 -14.18 -75.02 -43.55
CA LYS A 101 -14.65 -76.30 -44.12
C LYS A 101 -16.11 -76.19 -44.58
N ALA A 102 -16.48 -76.89 -45.65
CA ALA A 102 -17.87 -76.96 -46.09
C ALA A 102 -18.78 -77.45 -44.95
N GLY A 103 -19.77 -76.64 -44.58
CA GLY A 103 -20.72 -76.94 -43.50
C GLY A 103 -20.40 -76.35 -42.11
N ASN A 104 -19.20 -75.79 -41.88
CA ASN A 104 -18.84 -75.13 -40.62
C ASN A 104 -19.06 -73.62 -40.64
N LYS A 105 -19.55 -73.04 -39.53
CA LYS A 105 -19.74 -71.58 -39.37
C LYS A 105 -18.44 -70.83 -39.03
N THR A 106 -17.47 -71.50 -38.40
CA THR A 106 -16.18 -70.92 -37.97
C THR A 106 -15.01 -71.47 -38.78
N ALA A 107 -13.95 -70.67 -38.93
CA ALA A 107 -12.71 -71.11 -39.59
C ALA A 107 -11.90 -72.06 -38.69
N THR A 108 -11.06 -72.90 -39.29
CA THR A 108 -10.04 -73.68 -38.58
C THR A 108 -9.03 -72.76 -37.90
N GLY A 109 -8.39 -73.24 -36.84
CA GLY A 109 -7.44 -72.44 -36.07
C GLY A 109 -6.17 -72.12 -36.84
N GLU A 110 -5.67 -70.90 -36.64
CA GLU A 110 -4.33 -70.50 -37.06
C GLU A 110 -3.29 -71.00 -36.06
N LYS A 111 -2.08 -71.31 -36.55
CA LYS A 111 -0.97 -71.76 -35.71
C LYS A 111 0.34 -71.15 -36.20
N TYR A 112 1.12 -70.63 -35.27
CA TYR A 112 2.40 -69.99 -35.55
C TYR A 112 3.46 -70.56 -34.63
N GLU A 113 4.65 -70.82 -35.16
CA GLU A 113 5.78 -71.26 -34.36
C GLU A 113 7.07 -70.62 -34.86
N LEU A 114 7.92 -70.21 -33.93
CA LEU A 114 9.30 -69.81 -34.19
C LEU A 114 10.24 -70.46 -33.18
N TYR A 115 11.17 -71.25 -33.69
CA TYR A 115 12.16 -71.98 -32.91
C TYR A 115 13.58 -71.74 -33.45
N GLU A 116 14.57 -71.71 -32.55
CA GLU A 116 16.00 -71.85 -32.87
C GLU A 116 16.35 -73.35 -32.79
N ILE A 117 16.98 -73.88 -33.85
CA ILE A 117 17.49 -75.24 -33.90
C ILE A 117 18.95 -75.20 -33.44
N LEU A 118 19.23 -75.88 -32.33
CA LEU A 118 20.56 -75.98 -31.72
C LEU A 118 21.40 -77.08 -32.40
N ALA A 119 22.70 -77.12 -32.08
CA ALA A 119 23.66 -78.05 -32.69
C ALA A 119 23.36 -79.53 -32.43
N ASP A 120 22.62 -79.84 -31.36
CA ASP A 120 22.13 -81.18 -30.99
C ASP A 120 20.78 -81.53 -31.64
N ASN A 121 20.31 -80.70 -32.60
CA ASN A 121 18.99 -80.76 -33.22
C ASN A 121 17.81 -80.56 -32.26
N SER A 122 18.03 -80.06 -31.04
CA SER A 122 16.93 -79.63 -30.18
C SER A 122 16.36 -78.27 -30.63
N GLU A 123 15.06 -78.05 -30.37
CA GLU A 123 14.37 -76.82 -30.72
C GLU A 123 14.02 -76.00 -29.48
N VAL A 124 14.46 -74.74 -29.44
CA VAL A 124 14.16 -73.80 -28.35
C VAL A 124 13.29 -72.64 -28.88
N PRO A 125 12.17 -72.28 -28.21
CA PRO A 125 11.33 -71.16 -28.63
C PRO A 125 12.16 -69.87 -28.75
N ALA A 126 12.07 -69.17 -29.89
CA ALA A 126 12.81 -67.90 -30.08
C ALA A 126 12.03 -66.67 -29.58
N VAL A 127 10.80 -66.85 -29.11
CA VAL A 127 9.87 -65.85 -28.56
C VAL A 127 9.23 -66.40 -27.29
N GLU A 128 8.77 -65.51 -26.40
CA GLU A 128 8.11 -65.89 -25.15
C GLU A 128 6.71 -66.47 -25.42
N ARG A 129 5.99 -65.93 -26.41
CA ARG A 129 4.68 -66.42 -26.83
C ARG A 129 4.65 -66.66 -28.34
N GLN A 130 4.08 -67.80 -28.74
CA GLN A 130 3.94 -68.19 -30.15
C GLN A 130 2.75 -67.48 -30.82
N ILE A 131 2.79 -66.14 -30.86
CA ILE A 131 1.78 -65.26 -31.45
C ILE A 131 2.38 -64.39 -32.57
N VAL A 132 1.54 -63.97 -33.54
CA VAL A 132 1.98 -63.27 -34.76
C VAL A 132 2.80 -62.00 -34.45
N THR A 133 2.37 -61.19 -33.49
CA THR A 133 3.02 -59.91 -33.17
C THR A 133 4.44 -60.07 -32.64
N GLU A 134 4.68 -61.04 -31.75
CA GLU A 134 6.01 -61.34 -31.22
C GLU A 134 6.91 -61.98 -32.26
N ILE A 135 6.37 -62.95 -33.02
CA ILE A 135 7.12 -63.64 -34.08
C ILE A 135 7.55 -62.65 -35.16
N ASN A 136 6.65 -61.77 -35.64
CA ASN A 136 6.98 -60.75 -36.64
C ASN A 136 8.06 -59.80 -36.11
N LYS A 137 7.89 -59.25 -34.90
CA LYS A 137 8.87 -58.34 -34.28
C LYS A 137 10.23 -59.01 -34.11
N LYS A 138 10.25 -60.28 -33.68
CA LYS A 138 11.50 -61.04 -33.52
C LYS A 138 12.16 -61.31 -34.86
N LEU A 139 11.41 -61.68 -35.89
CA LEU A 139 11.94 -61.92 -37.23
C LEU A 139 12.50 -60.64 -37.86
N GLU A 140 11.83 -59.49 -37.70
CA GLU A 140 12.36 -58.18 -38.11
C GLU A 140 13.66 -57.81 -37.38
N GLN A 141 13.74 -58.08 -36.07
CA GLN A 141 14.96 -57.85 -35.30
C GLN A 141 16.11 -58.79 -35.73
N LEU A 142 15.80 -60.06 -35.99
CA LEU A 142 16.80 -61.05 -36.41
C LEU A 142 17.33 -60.72 -37.81
N ILE A 143 16.44 -60.57 -38.79
CA ILE A 143 16.79 -60.30 -40.18
C ILE A 143 17.36 -58.89 -40.35
N GLY A 144 16.88 -57.93 -39.55
CA GLY A 144 17.30 -56.53 -39.57
C GLY A 144 16.63 -55.70 -40.67
N LEU A 145 15.65 -56.28 -41.37
CA LEU A 145 14.91 -55.65 -42.47
C LEU A 145 13.42 -55.78 -42.22
N THR A 146 12.68 -54.70 -42.47
CA THR A 146 11.21 -54.74 -42.53
C THR A 146 10.75 -55.53 -43.76
N GLU A 147 9.47 -55.88 -43.82
CA GLU A 147 8.87 -56.57 -44.98
C GLU A 147 9.20 -55.86 -46.30
N ASP A 148 8.93 -54.56 -46.38
CA ASP A 148 9.16 -53.77 -47.60
C ASP A 148 10.64 -53.74 -47.98
N GLN A 149 11.53 -53.60 -46.99
CA GLN A 149 12.97 -53.62 -47.22
C GLN A 149 13.45 -55.01 -47.68
N PHE A 150 12.89 -56.09 -47.13
CA PHE A 150 13.21 -57.45 -47.55
C PHE A 150 12.80 -57.71 -49.01
N LYS A 151 11.62 -57.22 -49.42
CA LYS A 151 11.11 -57.25 -50.81
C LYS A 151 11.84 -56.31 -51.77
N GLN A 152 12.62 -55.36 -51.28
CA GLN A 152 13.40 -54.43 -52.10
C GLN A 152 14.87 -54.85 -52.22
N ILE A 153 15.41 -55.55 -51.21
CA ILE A 153 16.85 -55.81 -51.08
C ILE A 153 17.21 -57.30 -51.23
N VAL A 154 16.40 -58.21 -50.68
CA VAL A 154 16.75 -59.65 -50.59
C VAL A 154 15.98 -60.48 -51.59
N MET A 155 14.68 -60.24 -51.72
CA MET A 155 13.84 -60.83 -52.75
C MET A 155 13.53 -59.73 -53.75
N LEU A 156 13.83 -59.90 -55.04
CA LEU A 156 13.52 -58.93 -56.08
C LEU A 156 12.34 -59.45 -56.93
N PRO A 157 11.09 -59.33 -56.47
CA PRO A 157 9.95 -59.67 -57.29
C PRO A 157 9.88 -58.72 -58.49
N GLN A 158 9.33 -59.20 -59.59
CA GLN A 158 9.27 -58.48 -60.85
C GLN A 158 8.57 -57.12 -60.68
N GLY A 159 9.29 -56.02 -60.90
CA GLY A 159 8.76 -54.64 -60.84
C GLY A 159 9.08 -53.83 -59.58
N GLU A 160 9.35 -54.45 -58.43
CA GLU A 160 9.55 -53.74 -57.15
C GLU A 160 10.91 -53.00 -57.04
N PHE A 161 11.96 -53.51 -57.71
CA PHE A 161 13.27 -52.84 -57.73
C PHE A 161 13.21 -51.42 -58.31
N ARG A 162 12.29 -51.17 -59.26
CA ARG A 162 12.07 -49.85 -59.85
C ARG A 162 11.63 -48.84 -58.78
N LYS A 163 10.81 -49.24 -57.81
CA LYS A 163 10.30 -48.35 -56.74
C LYS A 163 11.42 -47.88 -55.82
N LEU A 164 12.41 -48.72 -55.53
CA LEU A 164 13.59 -48.32 -54.74
C LEU A 164 14.38 -47.21 -55.47
N LEU A 165 14.61 -47.36 -56.78
CA LEU A 165 15.33 -46.37 -57.59
C LEU A 165 14.56 -45.05 -57.72
N THR A 166 13.22 -45.10 -57.78
CA THR A 166 12.36 -43.92 -57.95
C THR A 166 11.87 -43.28 -56.65
N SER A 167 12.22 -43.83 -55.48
CA SER A 167 11.78 -43.30 -54.19
C SER A 167 12.38 -41.91 -53.87
N GLU A 168 11.64 -41.10 -53.10
CA GLU A 168 12.03 -39.76 -52.66
C GLU A 168 13.28 -39.78 -51.78
N THR A 169 14.04 -38.68 -51.78
CA THR A 169 15.35 -38.57 -51.11
C THR A 169 15.27 -38.86 -49.61
N GLU A 170 14.22 -38.41 -48.92
CA GLU A 170 14.02 -38.66 -47.48
C GLU A 170 13.80 -40.15 -47.18
N ASN A 171 13.03 -40.83 -48.01
CA ASN A 171 12.78 -42.28 -47.89
C ASN A 171 14.06 -43.08 -48.15
N LYS A 172 14.84 -42.68 -49.16
CA LYS A 172 16.17 -43.26 -49.42
C LYS A 172 17.13 -43.02 -48.26
N GLU A 173 17.18 -41.80 -47.71
CA GLU A 173 18.03 -41.47 -46.57
C GLU A 173 17.68 -42.34 -45.35
N ALA A 174 16.40 -42.51 -45.03
CA ALA A 174 15.95 -43.36 -43.92
C ALA A 174 16.34 -44.83 -44.10
N ILE A 175 16.17 -45.38 -45.31
CA ILE A 175 16.55 -46.77 -45.64
C ILE A 175 18.07 -46.95 -45.54
N LEU A 176 18.85 -46.07 -46.16
CA LEU A 176 20.32 -46.14 -46.14
C LEU A 176 20.88 -45.92 -44.74
N ARG A 177 20.28 -45.02 -43.96
CA ARG A 177 20.67 -44.78 -42.56
C ARG A 177 20.52 -46.02 -41.70
N ARG A 178 19.43 -46.77 -41.88
CA ARG A 178 19.20 -48.03 -41.16
C ARG A 178 20.04 -49.19 -41.66
N LEU A 179 20.28 -49.26 -42.97
CA LEU A 179 21.14 -50.25 -43.59
C LEU A 179 22.61 -50.09 -43.13
N PHE A 180 23.12 -48.86 -43.14
CA PHE A 180 24.48 -48.53 -42.72
C PHE A 180 24.63 -48.20 -41.23
N LYS A 181 23.53 -48.23 -40.46
CA LYS A 181 23.48 -47.96 -39.02
C LYS A 181 24.03 -46.60 -38.62
N THR A 182 23.71 -45.55 -39.39
CA THR A 182 24.22 -44.18 -39.19
C THR A 182 23.30 -43.30 -38.33
N GLU A 183 22.31 -43.87 -37.63
CA GLU A 183 21.38 -43.14 -36.76
C GLU A 183 22.07 -42.34 -35.66
N LYS A 184 23.21 -42.83 -35.16
CA LYS A 184 23.99 -42.18 -34.10
C LYS A 184 24.47 -40.78 -34.51
N TYR A 185 24.78 -40.57 -35.79
CA TYR A 185 25.21 -39.25 -36.30
C TYR A 185 24.05 -38.25 -36.33
N LYS A 186 22.82 -38.72 -36.59
CA LYS A 186 21.62 -37.87 -36.49
C LYS A 186 21.43 -37.36 -35.06
N GLN A 187 21.55 -38.27 -34.10
CA GLN A 187 21.41 -37.95 -32.67
C GLN A 187 22.51 -36.98 -32.21
N PHE A 188 23.74 -37.19 -32.66
CA PHE A 188 24.85 -36.29 -32.37
C PHE A 188 24.59 -34.85 -32.87
N ASN A 189 24.16 -34.70 -34.12
CA ASN A 189 23.82 -33.38 -34.67
C ASN A 189 22.68 -32.70 -33.91
N HIS A 190 21.66 -33.47 -33.53
CA HIS A 190 20.54 -32.95 -32.75
C HIS A 190 21.00 -32.40 -31.38
N ILE A 191 21.83 -33.16 -30.65
CA ILE A 191 22.38 -32.72 -29.35
C ILE A 191 23.23 -31.45 -29.51
N LEU A 192 24.02 -31.34 -30.57
CA LEU A 192 24.82 -30.13 -30.83
C LEU A 192 23.95 -28.92 -31.14
N GLN A 193 22.89 -29.10 -31.93
CA GLN A 193 21.92 -28.04 -32.21
C GLN A 193 21.21 -27.57 -30.94
N GLU A 194 20.75 -28.48 -30.10
CA GLU A 194 20.12 -28.14 -28.82
C GLU A 194 21.07 -27.35 -27.90
N LYS A 195 22.34 -27.78 -27.80
CA LYS A 195 23.35 -27.05 -27.01
C LYS A 195 23.62 -25.65 -27.56
N ARG A 196 23.75 -25.51 -28.88
CA ARG A 196 23.92 -24.21 -29.54
C ARG A 196 22.74 -23.30 -29.24
N ASP A 197 21.52 -23.81 -29.41
CA ASP A 197 20.29 -23.03 -29.27
C ASP A 197 20.04 -22.63 -27.80
N HIS A 198 20.48 -23.45 -26.85
CA HIS A 198 20.49 -23.11 -25.43
C HIS A 198 21.48 -21.99 -25.12
N LEU A 199 22.74 -22.12 -25.56
CA LEU A 199 23.76 -21.09 -25.33
C LEU A 199 23.41 -19.76 -26.01
N LEU A 200 22.82 -19.80 -27.21
CA LEU A 200 22.40 -18.61 -27.92
C LEU A 200 21.26 -17.88 -27.20
N ARG A 201 20.33 -18.62 -26.59
CA ARG A 201 19.28 -18.05 -25.74
C ARG A 201 19.87 -17.34 -24.53
N GLN A 202 20.76 -18.00 -23.79
CA GLN A 202 21.44 -17.41 -22.64
C GLN A 202 22.22 -16.14 -23.02
N PHE A 203 22.99 -16.18 -24.11
CA PHE A 203 23.71 -15.00 -24.61
C PHE A 203 22.76 -13.85 -24.97
N THR A 204 21.62 -14.16 -25.59
CA THR A 204 20.65 -13.14 -25.99
C THR A 204 19.96 -12.50 -24.77
N GLU A 205 19.69 -13.28 -23.73
CA GLU A 205 19.14 -12.80 -22.46
C GLU A 205 20.13 -11.88 -21.74
N GLU A 206 21.38 -12.33 -21.57
CA GLU A 206 22.45 -11.53 -20.94
C GLU A 206 22.73 -10.25 -21.73
N LYS A 207 22.75 -10.32 -23.06
CA LYS A 207 22.93 -9.14 -23.92
C LYS A 207 21.78 -8.14 -23.76
N LYS A 208 20.53 -8.61 -23.62
CA LYS A 208 19.38 -7.73 -23.36
C LYS A 208 19.50 -7.05 -21.99
N MET A 209 19.93 -7.78 -20.97
CA MET A 209 20.16 -7.23 -19.63
C MET A 209 21.25 -6.16 -19.66
N LEU A 210 22.37 -6.42 -20.34
CA LEU A 210 23.44 -5.42 -20.51
C LEU A 210 22.91 -4.15 -21.19
N ASN A 211 22.20 -4.28 -22.31
CA ASN A 211 21.63 -3.14 -23.01
C ASN A 211 20.65 -2.36 -22.13
N HIS A 212 19.83 -3.06 -21.33
CA HIS A 212 18.91 -2.41 -20.40
C HIS A 212 19.65 -1.57 -19.35
N PHE A 213 20.73 -2.08 -18.76
CA PHE A 213 21.54 -1.31 -17.83
C PHE A 213 22.20 -0.10 -18.50
N MET A 214 22.65 -0.23 -19.76
CA MET A 214 23.21 0.89 -20.51
C MET A 214 22.19 1.99 -20.81
N ASP A 215 20.96 1.61 -21.18
CA ASP A 215 19.85 2.55 -21.37
C ASP A 215 19.48 3.25 -20.06
N GLN A 216 19.55 2.55 -18.92
CA GLN A 216 19.30 3.17 -17.61
C GLN A 216 20.38 4.18 -17.24
N VAL A 217 21.65 3.88 -17.50
CA VAL A 217 22.76 4.83 -17.27
C VAL A 217 22.51 6.13 -18.03
N THR A 218 22.17 6.06 -19.31
CA THR A 218 21.89 7.27 -20.10
C THR A 218 20.65 8.05 -19.65
N ALA A 219 19.64 7.37 -19.10
CA ALA A 219 18.38 7.98 -18.68
C ALA A 219 18.41 8.62 -17.28
N VAL A 220 19.20 8.07 -16.35
CA VAL A 220 19.14 8.43 -14.92
C VAL A 220 20.21 9.47 -14.56
N THR A 221 21.37 9.44 -15.19
CA THR A 221 22.46 10.35 -14.83
C THR A 221 22.46 11.57 -15.74
N GLU A 222 22.36 12.77 -15.16
CA GLU A 222 22.79 14.01 -15.82
C GLU A 222 24.32 13.98 -15.93
N VAL A 223 24.80 13.33 -16.99
CA VAL A 223 26.23 13.17 -17.22
C VAL A 223 26.83 14.52 -17.60
N ARG A 224 27.85 14.97 -16.85
CA ARG A 224 28.60 16.18 -17.19
C ARG A 224 29.29 16.02 -18.55
N GLU A 225 29.21 17.05 -19.40
CA GLU A 225 29.65 17.01 -20.80
C GLU A 225 31.13 16.60 -20.97
N ASP A 226 31.99 16.98 -20.01
CA ASP A 226 33.43 16.68 -20.02
C ASP A 226 33.81 15.40 -19.24
N SER A 227 32.85 14.54 -18.87
CA SER A 227 33.17 13.29 -18.18
C SER A 227 33.71 12.22 -19.13
N PRO A 228 34.56 11.31 -18.62
CA PRO A 228 34.87 10.06 -19.31
C PRO A 228 33.62 9.28 -19.73
N LEU A 229 32.55 9.34 -18.92
CA LEU A 229 31.28 8.66 -19.18
C LEU A 229 30.55 9.27 -20.38
N ALA A 230 30.47 10.59 -20.50
CA ALA A 230 29.86 11.27 -21.65
C ALA A 230 30.58 10.91 -22.96
N LEU A 231 31.92 10.91 -22.93
CA LEU A 231 32.74 10.53 -24.09
C LEU A 231 32.55 9.07 -24.49
N LEU A 232 32.41 8.15 -23.52
CA LEU A 232 32.15 6.73 -23.77
C LEU A 232 30.75 6.47 -24.35
N LEU A 233 29.74 7.19 -23.87
CA LEU A 233 28.36 7.04 -24.35
C LEU A 233 28.15 7.53 -25.78
N GLN A 234 29.06 8.37 -26.31
CA GLN A 234 29.05 8.83 -27.70
C GLN A 234 29.67 7.81 -28.68
N GLN A 235 30.35 6.78 -28.19
CA GLN A 235 31.00 5.78 -29.05
C GLN A 235 29.99 4.71 -29.52
N GLU A 236 30.11 4.26 -30.77
CA GLU A 236 29.24 3.19 -31.34
C GLU A 236 29.45 1.84 -30.63
N THR A 237 30.62 1.61 -30.06
CA THR A 237 30.96 0.40 -29.29
C THR A 237 31.80 0.77 -28.08
N TYR A 238 31.41 0.28 -26.91
CA TYR A 238 32.12 0.50 -25.65
C TYR A 238 32.42 -0.82 -24.93
N ASN A 239 33.49 -0.85 -24.16
CA ASN A 239 33.83 -1.97 -23.29
C ASN A 239 33.15 -1.83 -21.93
N SER A 240 32.55 -2.90 -21.41
CA SER A 240 31.86 -2.88 -20.12
C SER A 240 32.74 -2.46 -18.95
N GLY A 241 34.03 -2.82 -18.94
CA GLY A 241 34.98 -2.37 -17.92
C GLY A 241 35.21 -0.86 -17.95
N GLN A 242 35.34 -0.27 -19.14
CA GLN A 242 35.51 1.17 -19.31
C GLN A 242 34.27 1.94 -18.83
N VAL A 243 33.07 1.41 -19.09
CA VAL A 243 31.81 2.01 -18.60
C VAL A 243 31.77 1.99 -17.08
N VAL A 244 32.15 0.88 -16.44
CA VAL A 244 32.17 0.78 -14.97
C VAL A 244 33.18 1.75 -14.36
N GLU A 245 34.39 1.85 -14.91
CA GLU A 245 35.41 2.81 -14.44
C GLU A 245 34.92 4.26 -14.60
N ALA A 246 34.29 4.59 -15.73
CA ALA A 246 33.74 5.91 -15.96
C ALA A 246 32.56 6.25 -15.03
N LEU A 247 31.69 5.27 -14.74
CA LEU A 247 30.62 5.41 -13.76
C LEU A 247 31.14 5.62 -12.35
N LEU A 248 32.20 4.91 -11.95
CA LEU A 248 32.84 5.11 -10.64
C LEU A 248 33.44 6.51 -10.52
N SER A 249 34.14 6.98 -11.57
CA SER A 249 34.68 8.34 -11.60
C SER A 249 33.57 9.40 -11.52
N GLU A 250 32.44 9.18 -12.19
CA GLU A 250 31.30 10.11 -12.13
C GLU A 250 30.63 10.08 -10.76
N TRP A 251 30.49 8.90 -10.15
CA TRP A 251 29.97 8.74 -8.80
C TRP A 251 30.83 9.46 -7.76
N GLU A 252 32.16 9.31 -7.82
CA GLU A 252 33.09 10.02 -6.93
C GLU A 252 32.96 11.53 -7.07
N PHE A 253 32.84 12.04 -8.31
CA PHE A 253 32.63 13.46 -8.57
C PHE A 253 31.31 13.96 -7.97
N LEU A 254 30.21 13.23 -8.16
CA LEU A 254 28.90 13.60 -7.62
C LEU A 254 28.89 13.59 -6.09
N CYS A 255 29.54 12.63 -5.45
CA CYS A 255 29.68 12.60 -4.00
C CYS A 255 30.48 13.80 -3.47
N GLU A 256 31.56 14.20 -4.14
CA GLU A 256 32.33 15.38 -3.73
C GLU A 256 31.57 16.69 -3.98
N LYS A 257 30.81 16.76 -5.09
CA LYS A 257 29.91 17.89 -5.37
C LYS A 257 28.83 18.02 -4.30
N GLU A 258 28.16 16.93 -3.93
CA GLU A 258 27.18 16.92 -2.85
C GLU A 258 27.79 17.40 -1.53
N ARG A 259 28.99 16.91 -1.20
CA ARG A 259 29.71 17.28 0.02
C ARG A 259 30.05 18.78 0.06
N THR A 260 30.53 19.33 -1.05
CA THR A 260 30.92 20.74 -1.15
C THR A 260 29.69 21.67 -1.14
N GLU A 261 28.62 21.31 -1.85
CA GLU A 261 27.35 22.05 -1.83
C GLU A 261 26.70 22.02 -0.43
N LYS A 262 26.72 20.86 0.24
CA LYS A 262 26.23 20.74 1.62
C LYS A 262 27.03 21.62 2.59
N GLN A 263 28.36 21.63 2.48
CA GLN A 263 29.20 22.47 3.34
C GLN A 263 28.95 23.97 3.06
N ALA A 264 28.76 24.36 1.81
CA ALA A 264 28.41 25.73 1.44
C ALA A 264 27.04 26.13 2.00
N TYR A 265 26.06 25.23 1.92
CA TYR A 265 24.73 25.41 2.50
C TYR A 265 24.77 25.59 4.02
N GLU A 266 25.48 24.71 4.74
CA GLU A 266 25.65 24.81 6.20
C GLU A 266 26.30 26.14 6.61
N THR A 267 27.32 26.57 5.86
CA THR A 267 27.99 27.86 6.09
C THR A 267 27.04 29.04 5.85
N ALA A 268 26.24 28.99 4.79
CA ALA A 268 25.24 30.02 4.49
C ALA A 268 24.13 30.06 5.54
N GLN A 269 23.67 28.90 6.01
CA GLN A 269 22.67 28.79 7.07
C GLN A 269 23.20 29.38 8.38
N GLN A 270 24.44 29.05 8.77
CA GLN A 270 25.05 29.61 9.97
C GLN A 270 25.21 31.13 9.88
N SER A 271 25.59 31.66 8.71
CA SER A 271 25.63 33.11 8.47
C SER A 271 24.25 33.76 8.60
N TYR A 272 23.19 33.11 8.10
CA TYR A 272 21.83 33.60 8.21
C TYR A 272 21.35 33.63 9.67
N GLU A 273 21.58 32.56 10.42
CA GLU A 273 21.23 32.48 11.85
C GLU A 273 21.95 33.55 12.67
N ASN A 274 23.24 33.80 12.39
CA ASN A 274 24.00 34.87 13.02
C ASN A 274 23.42 36.26 12.70
N GLN A 275 23.05 36.52 11.44
CA GLN A 275 22.42 37.79 11.05
C GLN A 275 21.06 38.00 11.73
N LEU A 276 20.27 36.93 11.87
CA LEU A 276 18.98 36.97 12.56
C LEU A 276 19.16 37.25 14.07
N ALA A 277 20.17 36.65 14.70
CA ALA A 277 20.50 36.92 16.09
C ALA A 277 20.87 38.40 16.31
N VAL A 278 21.73 38.97 15.45
CA VAL A 278 22.11 40.39 15.49
C VAL A 278 20.91 41.30 15.27
N LEU A 279 20.00 40.94 14.35
CA LEU A 279 18.77 41.69 14.11
C LEU A 279 17.87 41.71 15.36
N ASN A 280 17.65 40.55 15.98
CA ASN A 280 16.84 40.45 17.20
C ASN A 280 17.44 41.22 18.36
N GLU A 281 18.76 41.18 18.54
CA GLU A 281 19.45 41.97 19.54
C GLU A 281 19.30 43.48 19.26
N SER A 282 19.38 43.89 18.00
CA SER A 282 19.17 45.28 17.58
C SER A 282 17.73 45.75 17.83
N ILE A 283 16.74 44.90 17.60
CA ILE A 283 15.32 45.19 17.91
C ILE A 283 15.14 45.38 19.42
N ASN A 284 15.66 44.44 20.24
CA ASN A 284 15.58 44.53 21.71
C ASN A 284 16.27 45.80 22.24
N LEU A 285 17.41 46.17 21.65
CA LEU A 285 18.12 47.39 22.00
C LEU A 285 17.28 48.64 21.68
N ASN A 286 16.61 48.68 20.52
CA ASN A 286 15.70 49.77 20.18
C ASN A 286 14.51 49.85 21.14
N GLU A 287 13.92 48.73 21.55
CA GLU A 287 12.85 48.71 22.56
C GLU A 287 13.31 49.32 23.90
N LYS A 288 14.55 49.01 24.33
CA LYS A 288 15.14 49.61 25.54
C LYS A 288 15.35 51.12 25.41
N PHE A 289 15.71 51.62 24.23
CA PHE A 289 15.80 53.07 24.00
C PHE A 289 14.42 53.74 24.11
N VAL A 290 13.38 53.12 23.55
CA VAL A 290 12.00 53.62 23.70
C VAL A 290 11.56 53.62 25.16
N GLU A 291 11.84 52.55 25.92
CA GLU A 291 11.52 52.52 27.36
C GLU A 291 12.27 53.63 28.10
N LYS A 292 13.56 53.83 27.81
CA LYS A 292 14.35 54.91 28.41
C LYS A 292 13.71 56.27 28.17
N GLU A 293 13.32 56.59 26.93
CA GLU A 293 12.65 57.87 26.61
C GLU A 293 11.34 58.04 27.39
N GLN A 294 10.53 56.99 27.52
CA GLN A 294 9.28 57.03 28.30
C GLN A 294 9.54 57.26 29.79
N ARG A 295 10.59 56.63 30.35
CA ARG A 295 10.99 56.81 31.75
C ARG A 295 11.52 58.22 32.00
N GLU A 296 12.31 58.77 31.09
CA GLU A 296 12.79 60.15 31.15
C GLU A 296 11.62 61.15 31.09
N ALA A 297 10.64 60.93 30.20
CA ALA A 297 9.43 61.75 30.15
C ALA A 297 8.62 61.68 31.45
N SER A 298 8.46 60.48 32.02
CA SER A 298 7.77 60.28 33.31
C SER A 298 8.51 60.97 34.46
N LEU A 299 9.84 60.87 34.49
CA LEU A 299 10.68 61.56 35.47
C LEU A 299 10.52 63.08 35.37
N GLN A 300 10.53 63.64 34.16
CA GLN A 300 10.30 65.08 33.94
C GLN A 300 8.91 65.50 34.41
N GLN A 301 7.88 64.69 34.19
CA GLN A 301 6.53 64.95 34.69
C GLN A 301 6.48 64.95 36.22
N LEU A 302 7.10 63.97 36.87
CA LEU A 302 7.21 63.90 38.33
C LEU A 302 7.98 65.10 38.91
N LEU A 303 9.09 65.48 38.28
CA LEU A 303 9.88 66.64 38.68
C LEU A 303 9.07 67.94 38.63
N ARG A 304 8.23 68.13 37.61
CA ARG A 304 7.31 69.28 37.53
C ARG A 304 6.25 69.30 38.63
N GLN A 305 5.90 68.14 39.20
CA GLN A 305 4.94 68.06 40.30
C GLN A 305 5.59 68.34 41.67
N THR A 306 6.91 68.32 41.78
CA THR A 306 7.64 68.52 43.04
C THR A 306 7.24 69.80 43.77
N ASP A 307 7.14 70.91 43.05
CA ASP A 307 6.75 72.19 43.66
C ASP A 307 5.29 72.20 44.13
N SER A 308 4.40 71.54 43.39
CA SER A 308 3.01 71.34 43.83
C SER A 308 2.93 70.49 45.10
N TYR A 309 3.74 69.44 45.21
CA TYR A 309 3.79 68.61 46.41
C TYR A 309 4.42 69.35 47.60
N LYS A 310 5.46 70.16 47.39
CA LYS A 310 5.99 71.05 48.44
C LYS A 310 4.95 72.06 48.92
N GLN A 311 4.16 72.65 48.02
CA GLN A 311 3.04 73.50 48.40
C GLN A 311 1.99 72.74 49.21
N LYS A 312 1.65 71.50 48.82
CA LYS A 312 0.73 70.66 49.59
C LYS A 312 1.29 70.30 50.97
N GLU A 313 2.58 70.03 51.08
CA GLU A 313 3.27 69.73 52.33
C GLU A 313 3.24 70.93 53.28
N THR A 314 3.64 72.11 52.80
CA THR A 314 3.52 73.36 53.58
C THR A 314 2.06 73.69 53.97
N THR A 315 1.09 73.42 53.09
CA THR A 315 -0.35 73.59 53.41
C THR A 315 -0.79 72.60 54.49
N LEU A 316 -0.32 71.36 54.44
CA LEU A 316 -0.61 70.33 55.44
C LEU A 316 0.02 70.68 56.79
N GLU A 317 1.27 71.17 56.81
CA GLU A 317 1.93 71.67 58.02
C GLU A 317 1.15 72.83 58.63
N ALA A 318 0.75 73.82 57.84
CA ALA A 318 -0.08 74.93 58.31
C ALA A 318 -1.44 74.45 58.83
N ALA A 319 -2.07 73.49 58.17
CA ALA A 319 -3.32 72.88 58.64
C ALA A 319 -3.14 72.11 59.96
N ASN A 320 -2.00 71.41 60.13
CA ASN A 320 -1.66 70.74 61.38
C ASN A 320 -1.41 71.73 62.53
N GLU A 321 -0.73 72.85 62.27
CA GLU A 321 -0.57 73.92 63.27
C GLU A 321 -1.92 74.57 63.62
N ALA A 322 -2.78 74.85 62.62
CA ALA A 322 -4.13 75.36 62.86
C ALA A 322 -4.98 74.37 63.67
N ALA A 323 -4.87 73.07 63.41
CA ALA A 323 -5.57 72.03 64.16
C ALA A 323 -5.17 72.01 65.66
N LYS A 324 -3.95 72.43 66.02
CA LYS A 324 -3.54 72.59 67.44
C LYS A 324 -4.26 73.74 68.14
N ILE A 325 -4.68 74.76 67.39
CA ILE A 325 -5.37 75.95 67.93
C ILE A 325 -6.90 75.76 67.93
N MET A 326 -7.41 74.85 67.11
CA MET A 326 -8.84 74.52 66.97
C MET A 326 -9.56 74.20 68.30
N PRO A 327 -8.97 73.49 69.28
CA PRO A 327 -9.60 73.29 70.59
C PRO A 327 -9.82 74.61 71.35
N TYR A 328 -8.88 75.55 71.27
CA TYR A 328 -9.00 76.85 71.94
C TYR A 328 -9.99 77.76 71.24
N GLU A 329 -10.07 77.72 69.90
CA GLU A 329 -11.09 78.44 69.13
C GLU A 329 -12.50 77.89 69.40
N THR A 330 -12.62 76.56 69.51
CA THR A 330 -13.86 75.88 69.91
C THR A 330 -14.27 76.32 71.31
N GLN A 331 -13.32 76.30 72.25
CA GLN A 331 -13.56 76.73 73.62
C GLN A 331 -13.91 78.23 73.72
N LEU A 332 -13.30 79.10 72.92
CA LEU A 332 -13.64 80.52 72.85
C LEU A 332 -15.06 80.73 72.30
N ASN A 333 -15.44 79.97 71.27
CA ASN A 333 -16.79 80.03 70.73
C ASN A 333 -17.83 79.49 71.72
N GLU A 334 -17.54 78.40 72.43
CA GLU A 334 -18.35 77.89 73.53
C GLU A 334 -18.48 78.90 74.67
N ARG A 335 -17.41 79.60 75.06
CA ARG A 335 -17.48 80.64 76.09
C ARG A 335 -18.25 81.88 75.62
N LYS A 336 -18.17 82.24 74.34
CA LYS A 336 -19.01 83.31 73.76
C LYS A 336 -20.49 82.93 73.76
N THR A 337 -20.84 81.70 73.42
CA THR A 337 -22.23 81.22 73.44
C THR A 337 -22.74 81.06 74.88
N GLU A 338 -21.90 80.63 75.82
CA GLU A 338 -22.24 80.63 77.24
C GLU A 338 -22.48 82.06 77.74
N LEU A 339 -21.58 83.01 77.43
CA LEU A 339 -21.73 84.41 77.84
C LEU A 339 -23.03 85.02 77.31
N THR A 340 -23.37 84.80 76.03
CA THR A 340 -24.66 85.27 75.51
C THR A 340 -25.83 84.60 76.21
N SER A 341 -25.75 83.30 76.51
CA SER A 341 -26.78 82.60 77.27
C SER A 341 -26.92 83.14 78.70
N TYR A 342 -25.82 83.49 79.38
CA TYR A 342 -25.83 84.06 80.71
C TYR A 342 -26.35 85.49 80.73
N THR A 343 -26.03 86.30 79.72
CA THR A 343 -26.59 87.65 79.57
C THR A 343 -28.10 87.61 79.35
N ILE A 344 -28.60 86.65 78.57
CA ILE A 344 -30.06 86.43 78.40
C ILE A 344 -30.68 85.99 79.73
N LYS A 345 -30.07 85.02 80.42
CA LYS A 345 -30.53 84.56 81.75
C LYS A 345 -30.51 85.67 82.79
N GLN A 346 -29.52 86.55 82.77
CA GLN A 346 -29.43 87.70 83.68
C GLN A 346 -30.60 88.65 83.45
N LYS A 347 -30.91 89.01 82.20
CA LYS A 347 -32.09 89.83 81.88
C LYS A 347 -33.40 89.18 82.33
N ASP A 348 -33.56 87.88 82.06
CA ASP A 348 -34.73 87.11 82.51
C ASP A 348 -34.82 87.05 84.05
N LEU A 349 -33.68 86.91 84.74
CA LEU A 349 -33.60 86.97 86.21
C LEU A 349 -33.90 88.37 86.75
N GLU A 350 -33.47 89.44 86.10
CA GLU A 350 -33.80 90.81 86.47
C GLU A 350 -35.30 91.07 86.32
N GLU A 351 -35.93 90.64 85.22
CA GLU A 351 -37.38 90.68 85.03
C GLU A 351 -38.12 89.83 86.09
N LYS A 352 -37.60 88.63 86.39
CA LYS A 352 -38.13 87.77 87.46
C LYS A 352 -37.97 88.40 88.83
N ILE A 353 -36.89 89.11 89.14
CA ILE A 353 -36.71 89.81 90.42
C ILE A 353 -37.73 90.93 90.55
N VAL A 354 -38.00 91.68 89.47
CA VAL A 354 -39.08 92.69 89.47
C VAL A 354 -40.44 92.02 89.69
N HIS A 355 -40.70 90.90 89.01
CA HIS A 355 -41.93 90.14 89.17
C HIS A 355 -42.07 89.53 90.57
N VAL A 356 -40.99 88.97 91.13
CA VAL A 356 -40.92 88.37 92.46
C VAL A 356 -41.01 89.43 93.54
N LYS A 357 -40.49 90.65 93.36
CA LYS A 357 -40.75 91.77 94.27
C LYS A 357 -42.23 92.12 94.32
N LYS A 358 -42.89 92.17 93.16
CA LYS A 358 -44.34 92.40 93.08
C LYS A 358 -45.13 91.26 93.74
N LEU A 359 -44.74 90.01 93.49
CA LEU A 359 -45.31 88.83 94.17
C LEU A 359 -45.00 88.83 95.66
N TYR A 360 -43.85 89.32 96.09
CA TYR A 360 -43.47 89.43 97.51
C TYR A 360 -44.30 90.50 98.20
N GLU A 361 -44.56 91.64 97.57
CA GLU A 361 -45.51 92.64 98.08
C GLU A 361 -46.91 92.05 98.23
N GLN A 362 -47.39 91.29 97.23
CA GLN A 362 -48.65 90.54 97.29
C GLN A 362 -48.63 89.42 98.36
N ALA A 363 -47.49 88.76 98.54
CA ALA A 363 -47.30 87.69 99.50
C ALA A 363 -47.13 88.21 100.93
N VAL A 364 -46.62 89.43 101.13
CA VAL A 364 -46.66 90.13 102.43
C VAL A 364 -48.10 90.47 102.77
N GLU A 365 -48.90 90.92 101.80
CA GLU A 365 -50.36 91.12 101.95
C GLU A 365 -51.10 89.80 102.28
N MET A 366 -50.71 88.69 101.64
CA MET A 366 -51.23 87.35 101.96
C MET A 366 -50.65 86.77 103.27
N TYR A 367 -49.43 87.12 103.65
CA TYR A 367 -48.78 86.70 104.90
C TYR A 367 -49.44 87.39 106.09
N GLU A 368 -49.77 88.68 106.00
CA GLU A 368 -50.59 89.35 107.00
C GLU A 368 -51.96 88.67 107.17
N LYS A 369 -52.53 88.10 106.10
CA LYS A 369 -53.71 87.21 106.18
C LYS A 369 -53.41 85.84 106.80
N GLU A 370 -52.24 85.24 106.53
CA GLU A 370 -51.88 83.90 107.00
C GLU A 370 -51.14 83.81 108.35
N VAL A 371 -50.75 84.95 108.94
CA VAL A 371 -50.39 85.04 110.36
C VAL A 371 -51.58 84.63 111.25
N LEU A 372 -52.80 84.66 110.73
CA LEU A 372 -53.99 84.09 111.38
C LEU A 372 -54.07 82.55 111.33
N GLN A 373 -53.18 81.86 110.61
CA GLN A 373 -53.18 80.40 110.40
C GLN A 373 -51.90 79.69 110.88
N GLU A 374 -51.31 80.18 111.97
CA GLU A 374 -50.05 79.70 112.55
C GLU A 374 -50.08 78.23 113.04
N GLY A 375 -51.26 77.63 113.20
CA GLY A 375 -51.42 76.26 113.71
C GLY A 375 -51.12 75.12 112.72
N GLU A 376 -51.18 75.32 111.40
CA GLU A 376 -51.05 74.21 110.44
C GLU A 376 -49.61 73.95 109.97
N ARG A 377 -48.72 74.93 110.13
CA ARG A 377 -47.34 74.87 109.59
C ARG A 377 -46.37 74.02 110.40
N GLU A 378 -46.67 73.72 111.65
CA GLU A 378 -45.80 72.89 112.51
C GLU A 378 -45.70 71.42 112.07
N LYS A 379 -46.61 70.95 111.21
CA LYS A 379 -46.63 69.54 110.77
C LYS A 379 -45.68 69.21 109.62
N LEU A 380 -45.44 70.14 108.70
CA LEU A 380 -44.64 69.90 107.47
C LEU A 380 -43.13 70.02 107.68
N LYS A 381 -42.69 70.62 108.80
CA LYS A 381 -41.28 70.83 109.11
C LYS A 381 -40.51 69.54 109.42
N ARG A 382 -41.21 68.42 109.69
CA ARG A 382 -40.60 67.12 109.98
C ARG A 382 -40.23 66.30 108.74
N GLU A 383 -40.60 66.74 107.54
CA GLU A 383 -40.41 65.94 106.31
C GLU A 383 -39.13 66.31 105.53
N VAL A 384 -38.56 67.49 105.81
CA VAL A 384 -37.37 68.01 105.12
C VAL A 384 -36.06 67.44 105.66
N ASP A 385 -35.98 67.13 106.96
CA ASP A 385 -34.78 66.56 107.60
C ASP A 385 -34.42 65.15 107.07
N ARG A 386 -35.30 64.50 106.30
CA ARG A 386 -35.08 63.15 105.76
C ARG A 386 -34.22 63.13 104.48
N LEU A 387 -34.15 64.24 103.73
CA LEU A 387 -33.61 64.24 102.36
C LEU A 387 -32.11 64.58 102.25
N GLU A 388 -31.46 65.02 103.34
CA GLU A 388 -30.03 65.35 103.35
C GLU A 388 -29.08 64.13 103.40
N SER A 389 -29.61 62.90 103.47
CA SER A 389 -28.81 61.68 103.68
C SER A 389 -28.22 61.01 102.41
N PHE A 390 -28.46 61.55 101.20
CA PHE A 390 -28.11 60.86 99.93
C PHE A 390 -26.88 61.41 99.18
N LEU A 391 -26.16 62.38 99.72
CA LEU A 391 -24.98 62.98 99.06
C LEU A 391 -23.80 62.02 98.76
N PRO A 392 -23.46 61.01 99.59
CA PRO A 392 -22.24 60.21 99.39
C PRO A 392 -22.28 59.18 98.24
N ILE A 393 -23.45 58.93 97.64
CA ILE A 393 -23.64 57.91 96.59
C ILE A 393 -23.23 58.44 95.21
N VAL A 394 -23.35 59.75 94.99
CA VAL A 394 -23.12 60.37 93.68
C VAL A 394 -21.62 60.42 93.32
N GLU A 395 -20.73 60.51 94.31
CA GLU A 395 -19.29 60.58 94.09
C GLU A 395 -18.65 59.24 93.69
N GLN A 396 -19.22 58.09 94.08
CA GLN A 396 -18.68 56.78 93.70
C GLN A 396 -19.06 56.33 92.27
N MET A 397 -20.09 56.91 91.65
CA MET A 397 -20.54 56.54 90.31
C MET A 397 -19.64 57.11 89.20
N ALA A 398 -19.12 58.33 89.37
CA ALA A 398 -18.29 59.00 88.35
C ALA A 398 -16.94 58.30 88.09
N MET A 399 -16.37 57.61 89.08
CA MET A 399 -15.10 56.88 88.92
C MET A 399 -15.23 55.55 88.17
N LYS A 400 -16.42 54.92 88.16
CA LYS A 400 -16.65 53.65 87.44
C LYS A 400 -16.95 53.86 85.96
N GLU A 401 -17.57 54.98 85.57
CA GLU A 401 -17.86 55.28 84.15
C GLU A 401 -16.59 55.43 83.30
N LYS A 402 -15.54 56.06 83.84
CA LYS A 402 -14.31 56.33 83.09
C LYS A 402 -13.51 55.05 82.75
N LYS A 403 -13.63 54.00 83.57
CA LYS A 403 -12.93 52.71 83.37
C LYS A 403 -13.67 51.80 82.37
N LEU A 404 -14.97 52.01 82.20
CA LEU A 404 -15.84 51.30 81.25
C LEU A 404 -15.67 51.79 79.80
N GLU A 405 -15.36 53.07 79.60
CA GLU A 405 -15.16 53.68 78.27
C GLU A 405 -13.91 53.13 77.55
N GLU A 406 -12.83 52.87 78.30
CA GLU A 406 -11.54 52.38 77.78
C GLU A 406 -11.65 50.93 77.29
N GLN A 407 -12.30 50.06 78.06
CA GLN A 407 -12.54 48.65 77.69
C GLN A 407 -13.53 48.50 76.52
N ARG A 408 -14.45 49.46 76.34
CA ARG A 408 -15.39 49.49 75.20
C ARG A 408 -14.69 49.63 73.84
N LYS A 409 -13.60 50.42 73.78
CA LYS A 409 -12.86 50.67 72.53
C LYS A 409 -12.06 49.45 72.06
N GLN A 410 -11.49 48.67 72.98
CA GLN A 410 -10.73 47.45 72.63
C GLN A 410 -11.64 46.32 72.13
N ILE A 411 -12.83 46.16 72.71
CA ILE A 411 -13.82 45.17 72.29
C ILE A 411 -14.35 45.47 70.87
N GLU A 412 -14.54 46.75 70.52
CA GLU A 412 -15.03 47.16 69.19
C GLU A 412 -13.98 46.91 68.08
N GLN A 413 -12.68 47.13 68.35
CA GLN A 413 -11.60 46.84 67.38
C GLN A 413 -11.45 45.34 67.07
N ASN A 414 -11.55 44.49 68.09
CA ASN A 414 -11.47 43.04 67.90
C ASN A 414 -12.71 42.50 67.14
N ARG A 415 -13.90 43.08 67.37
CA ARG A 415 -15.14 42.75 66.63
C ARG A 415 -15.03 43.02 65.12
N VAL A 416 -14.54 44.21 64.74
CA VAL A 416 -14.38 44.59 63.33
C VAL A 416 -13.37 43.69 62.61
N THR A 417 -12.32 43.25 63.30
CA THR A 417 -11.30 42.36 62.73
C THR A 417 -11.85 40.94 62.48
N VAL A 418 -12.66 40.42 63.40
CA VAL A 418 -13.35 39.12 63.23
C VAL A 418 -14.38 39.16 62.09
N GLU A 419 -15.13 40.27 61.95
CA GLU A 419 -16.04 40.47 60.80
C GLU A 419 -15.30 40.48 59.46
N GLY A 420 -14.10 41.09 59.40
CA GLY A 420 -13.25 41.11 58.21
C GLY A 420 -12.74 39.73 57.81
N ILE A 421 -12.35 38.88 58.78
CA ILE A 421 -11.92 37.51 58.52
C ILE A 421 -13.11 36.63 58.08
N ASN A 422 -14.30 36.81 58.68
CA ASN A 422 -15.51 36.10 58.27
C ASN A 422 -15.90 36.40 56.81
N LYS A 423 -15.79 37.66 56.37
CA LYS A 423 -16.04 38.02 54.96
C LYS A 423 -15.07 37.32 54.01
N LYS A 424 -13.77 37.26 54.35
CA LYS A 424 -12.77 36.55 53.54
C LYS A 424 -13.01 35.04 53.47
N ILE A 425 -13.37 34.40 54.59
CA ILE A 425 -13.71 32.97 54.62
C ILE A 425 -14.95 32.71 53.73
N SER A 426 -16.01 33.52 53.86
CA SER A 426 -17.23 33.34 53.05
C SER A 426 -17.02 33.55 51.55
N GLU A 427 -16.12 34.46 51.16
CA GLU A 427 -15.77 34.71 49.76
C GLU A 427 -14.94 33.54 49.20
N ASN A 428 -13.94 33.07 49.95
CA ASN A 428 -13.11 31.93 49.55
C ASN A 428 -13.92 30.63 49.49
N GLU A 429 -14.89 30.41 50.40
CA GLU A 429 -15.81 29.26 50.37
C GLU A 429 -16.72 29.29 49.14
N ARG A 430 -17.23 30.47 48.76
CA ARG A 430 -17.98 30.65 47.50
C ARG A 430 -17.14 30.35 46.27
N GLN A 431 -15.90 30.81 46.23
CA GLN A 431 -14.98 30.54 45.13
C GLN A 431 -14.59 29.06 45.07
N LEU A 432 -14.44 28.40 46.23
CA LEU A 432 -14.18 26.96 46.32
C LEU A 432 -15.32 26.13 45.72
N ASP A 433 -16.58 26.40 46.11
CA ASP A 433 -17.75 25.67 45.60
C ASP A 433 -17.95 25.89 44.09
N ALA A 434 -17.79 27.13 43.62
CA ALA A 434 -17.87 27.44 42.19
C ALA A 434 -16.80 26.68 41.38
N LYS A 435 -15.58 26.56 41.92
CA LYS A 435 -14.48 25.83 41.27
C LYS A 435 -14.64 24.32 41.35
N LYS A 436 -15.19 23.77 42.45
CA LYS A 436 -15.53 22.33 42.56
C LYS A 436 -16.62 21.92 41.58
N HIS A 437 -17.67 22.72 41.41
CA HIS A 437 -18.70 22.46 40.40
C HIS A 437 -18.16 22.58 38.95
N ALA A 438 -17.24 23.50 38.69
CA ALA A 438 -16.58 23.59 37.39
C ALA A 438 -15.72 22.35 37.07
N ILE A 439 -15.05 21.78 38.08
CA ILE A 439 -14.28 20.52 37.98
C ILE A 439 -15.19 19.34 37.68
N GLU A 440 -16.30 19.15 38.43
CA GLU A 440 -17.25 18.04 38.19
C GLU A 440 -17.85 18.09 36.78
N SER A 441 -18.22 19.28 36.31
CA SER A 441 -18.74 19.49 34.95
C SER A 441 -17.70 19.17 33.87
N ALA A 442 -16.44 19.57 34.09
CA ALA A 442 -15.35 19.28 33.17
C ALA A 442 -14.97 17.79 33.13
N GLU A 443 -14.95 17.09 34.28
CA GLU A 443 -14.69 15.64 34.34
C GLU A 443 -15.73 14.82 33.56
N ALA A 444 -17.00 15.21 33.65
CA ALA A 444 -18.07 14.55 32.90
C ALA A 444 -17.87 14.64 31.38
N GLN A 445 -17.33 15.77 30.89
CA GLN A 445 -17.08 16.01 29.46
C GLN A 445 -15.77 15.36 28.99
N LEU A 446 -14.70 15.44 29.78
CA LEU A 446 -13.38 14.85 29.48
C LEU A 446 -13.40 13.32 29.40
N LYS A 447 -14.32 12.66 30.10
CA LYS A 447 -14.53 11.19 30.03
C LYS A 447 -14.86 10.68 28.63
N SER A 448 -15.32 11.55 27.73
CA SER A 448 -15.62 11.23 26.34
C SER A 448 -14.47 11.49 25.36
N LEU A 449 -13.39 12.18 25.78
CA LEU A 449 -12.26 12.58 24.93
C LEU A 449 -11.62 11.38 24.23
N GLY A 450 -11.23 10.34 24.97
CA GLY A 450 -10.59 9.16 24.38
C GLY A 450 -11.45 8.43 23.34
N LYS A 451 -12.78 8.40 23.52
CA LYS A 451 -13.71 7.81 22.53
C LYS A 451 -13.85 8.66 21.27
N ILE A 452 -13.70 9.97 21.39
CA ILE A 452 -13.78 10.92 20.27
C ILE A 452 -12.46 10.88 19.48
N GLU A 453 -11.31 10.72 20.15
CA GLU A 453 -10.00 10.54 19.52
C GLU A 453 -9.91 9.25 18.72
N GLU A 454 -10.39 8.12 19.25
CA GLU A 454 -10.50 6.85 18.52
C GLU A 454 -11.40 6.97 17.27
N LYS A 455 -12.54 7.66 17.40
CA LYS A 455 -13.43 7.92 16.25
C LYS A 455 -12.78 8.80 15.18
N LEU A 456 -12.02 9.82 15.58
CA LEU A 456 -11.30 10.68 14.64
C LEU A 456 -10.19 9.90 13.92
N HIS A 457 -9.49 9.01 14.61
CA HIS A 457 -8.49 8.13 13.99
C HIS A 457 -9.14 7.23 12.92
N ALA A 458 -10.23 6.55 13.27
CA ALA A 458 -10.97 5.70 12.33
C ALA A 458 -11.51 6.49 11.11
N LEU A 459 -11.96 7.74 11.31
CA LEU A 459 -12.39 8.59 10.20
C LEU A 459 -11.23 9.05 9.31
N ARG A 460 -10.03 9.30 9.86
CA ARG A 460 -8.83 9.64 9.07
C ARG A 460 -8.39 8.50 8.17
N GLU A 461 -8.42 7.27 8.68
CA GLU A 461 -8.13 6.07 7.88
C GLU A 461 -9.14 5.90 6.74
N LYS A 462 -10.44 6.05 7.04
CA LYS A 462 -11.50 6.04 6.01
C LYS A 462 -11.30 7.14 4.96
N TYR A 463 -10.97 8.37 5.38
CA TYR A 463 -10.70 9.48 4.46
C TYR A 463 -9.50 9.19 3.54
N HIS A 464 -8.43 8.62 4.08
CA HIS A 464 -7.24 8.28 3.30
C HIS A 464 -7.59 7.25 2.20
N VAL A 465 -8.33 6.19 2.55
CA VAL A 465 -8.75 5.16 1.60
C VAL A 465 -9.64 5.74 0.49
N VAL A 466 -10.61 6.59 0.83
CA VAL A 466 -11.49 7.26 -0.15
C VAL A 466 -10.71 8.20 -1.06
N ASN A 467 -9.76 8.96 -0.51
CA ASN A 467 -8.98 9.92 -1.29
C ASN A 467 -8.06 9.22 -2.31
N GLU A 468 -7.36 8.17 -1.88
CA GLU A 468 -6.53 7.37 -2.78
C GLU A 468 -7.36 6.63 -3.82
N PHE A 469 -8.51 6.05 -3.42
CA PHE A 469 -9.42 5.40 -4.37
C PHE A 469 -9.98 6.40 -5.40
N HIS A 470 -10.32 7.62 -4.99
CA HIS A 470 -10.78 8.68 -5.91
C HIS A 470 -9.75 8.98 -6.99
N LYS A 471 -8.49 9.20 -6.57
CA LYS A 471 -7.40 9.52 -7.49
C LYS A 471 -7.15 8.37 -8.48
N ILE A 472 -7.05 7.15 -7.98
CA ILE A 472 -6.80 5.96 -8.79
C ILE A 472 -7.99 5.66 -9.72
N HIS A 473 -9.23 5.91 -9.27
CA HIS A 473 -10.42 5.75 -10.10
C HIS A 473 -10.41 6.68 -11.32
N ASP A 474 -10.07 7.96 -11.13
CA ASP A 474 -9.99 8.93 -12.24
C ASP A 474 -8.86 8.57 -13.21
N GLU A 475 -7.68 8.24 -12.69
CA GLU A 475 -6.52 7.82 -13.48
C GLU A 475 -6.80 6.52 -14.26
N ALA A 476 -7.50 5.55 -13.65
CA ALA A 476 -7.88 4.30 -14.30
C ALA A 476 -8.90 4.52 -15.43
N MET A 477 -9.87 5.42 -15.24
CA MET A 477 -10.85 5.78 -16.27
C MET A 477 -10.19 6.49 -17.45
N GLU A 478 -9.26 7.41 -17.19
CA GLU A 478 -8.48 8.08 -18.25
C GLU A 478 -7.57 7.09 -18.99
N SER A 479 -6.88 6.23 -18.25
CA SER A 479 -6.00 5.18 -18.80
C SER A 479 -6.78 4.19 -19.68
N LYS A 480 -7.99 3.77 -19.26
CA LYS A 480 -8.89 2.94 -20.07
C LYS A 480 -9.29 3.64 -21.38
N GLY A 481 -9.55 4.94 -21.33
CA GLY A 481 -9.82 5.75 -22.52
C GLY A 481 -8.62 5.82 -23.49
N LYS A 482 -7.40 5.95 -22.96
CA LYS A 482 -6.14 5.93 -23.74
C LYS A 482 -5.89 4.56 -24.38
N LEU A 483 -6.12 3.48 -23.63
CA LEU A 483 -6.00 2.10 -24.12
C LEU A 483 -6.95 1.84 -25.28
N ASN A 484 -8.25 2.15 -25.12
CA ASN A 484 -9.23 1.96 -26.18
C ASN A 484 -8.86 2.71 -27.47
N ARG A 485 -8.43 3.98 -27.35
CA ARG A 485 -7.99 4.77 -28.52
C ARG A 485 -6.75 4.18 -29.19
N ALA A 486 -5.76 3.77 -28.41
CA ALA A 486 -4.54 3.14 -28.93
C ALA A 486 -4.84 1.82 -29.62
N GLN A 487 -5.76 1.01 -29.07
CA GLN A 487 -6.23 -0.24 -29.66
C GLN A 487 -6.88 0.02 -31.03
N THR A 488 -7.80 0.99 -31.11
CA THR A 488 -8.51 1.36 -32.34
C THR A 488 -7.52 1.81 -33.43
N ILE A 489 -6.60 2.71 -33.10
CA ILE A 489 -5.58 3.20 -34.05
C ILE A 489 -4.69 2.04 -34.54
N PHE A 490 -4.28 1.15 -33.64
CA PHE A 490 -3.47 0.00 -34.01
C PHE A 490 -4.23 -0.95 -34.94
N THR A 491 -5.50 -1.26 -34.65
CA THR A 491 -6.31 -2.13 -35.51
C THR A 491 -6.53 -1.55 -36.90
N GLU A 492 -6.83 -0.25 -37.00
CA GLU A 492 -7.03 0.42 -38.30
C GLU A 492 -5.75 0.46 -39.14
N GLU A 493 -4.61 0.78 -38.54
CA GLU A 493 -3.33 0.84 -39.25
C GLU A 493 -2.80 -0.55 -39.62
N LYS A 494 -3.06 -1.57 -38.79
CA LYS A 494 -2.76 -2.97 -39.10
C LYS A 494 -3.58 -3.46 -40.29
N GLU A 495 -4.84 -3.07 -40.39
CA GLU A 495 -5.69 -3.42 -41.53
C GLU A 495 -5.21 -2.77 -42.82
N LYS A 496 -4.80 -1.50 -42.78
CA LYS A 496 -4.15 -0.81 -43.91
C LYS A 496 -2.82 -1.46 -44.32
N TYR A 497 -2.01 -1.89 -43.35
CA TYR A 497 -0.77 -2.63 -43.63
C TYR A 497 -1.05 -3.95 -44.34
N ASN A 498 -2.00 -4.76 -43.84
CA ASN A 498 -2.36 -6.04 -44.47
C ASN A 498 -2.88 -5.85 -45.91
N GLN A 499 -3.63 -4.78 -46.17
CA GLN A 499 -4.08 -4.42 -47.52
C GLN A 499 -2.89 -4.06 -48.43
N LEU A 500 -1.97 -3.23 -47.97
CA LEU A 500 -0.75 -2.86 -48.70
C LEU A 500 0.16 -4.07 -48.98
N GLU A 501 0.36 -4.93 -47.98
CA GLU A 501 1.15 -6.16 -48.10
C GLU A 501 0.55 -7.14 -49.12
N SER A 502 -0.77 -7.31 -49.11
CA SER A 502 -1.49 -8.12 -50.10
C SER A 502 -1.35 -7.58 -51.52
N VAL A 503 -1.47 -6.26 -51.72
CA VAL A 503 -1.28 -5.65 -53.05
C VAL A 503 0.15 -5.83 -53.54
N TRP A 504 1.16 -5.66 -52.69
CA TRP A 504 2.56 -5.88 -53.07
C TRP A 504 2.89 -7.34 -53.36
N PHE A 505 2.36 -8.29 -52.57
CA PHE A 505 2.52 -9.72 -52.84
C PHE A 505 1.93 -10.09 -54.21
N ASN A 506 0.76 -9.56 -54.55
CA ASN A 506 0.15 -9.73 -55.86
C ASN A 506 0.95 -9.04 -56.99
N GLN A 507 1.62 -7.92 -56.72
CA GLN A 507 2.51 -7.24 -57.68
C GLN A 507 3.82 -8.01 -57.95
N GLN A 508 4.31 -8.84 -57.03
CA GLN A 508 5.49 -9.68 -57.30
C GLN A 508 5.25 -10.65 -58.47
N ALA A 509 4.02 -11.13 -58.65
CA ALA A 509 3.66 -11.96 -59.80
C ALA A 509 3.79 -11.19 -61.13
N VAL A 510 3.52 -9.87 -61.15
CA VAL A 510 3.70 -8.99 -62.32
C VAL A 510 5.17 -8.74 -62.61
N VAL A 511 5.99 -8.52 -61.57
CA VAL A 511 7.45 -8.36 -61.72
C VAL A 511 8.12 -9.64 -62.21
N LEU A 512 7.70 -10.81 -61.71
CA LEU A 512 8.19 -12.09 -62.21
C LEU A 512 7.74 -12.34 -63.66
N ALA A 513 6.51 -11.93 -64.01
CA ALA A 513 6.00 -12.04 -65.37
C ALA A 513 6.72 -11.12 -66.38
N SER A 514 7.26 -9.97 -65.96
CA SER A 514 8.03 -9.07 -66.84
C SER A 514 9.41 -9.62 -67.22
N HIS A 515 9.92 -10.61 -66.49
CA HIS A 515 11.19 -11.29 -66.77
C HIS A 515 10.98 -12.61 -67.56
N LEU A 516 9.76 -12.88 -68.05
CA LEU A 516 9.45 -14.02 -68.92
C LEU A 516 9.51 -13.61 -70.40
N HIS A 517 10.60 -14.02 -71.06
CA HIS A 517 10.80 -13.86 -72.50
C HIS A 517 10.31 -15.10 -73.26
N ASP A 518 9.64 -14.89 -74.40
CA ASP A 518 9.09 -16.00 -75.18
C ASP A 518 10.22 -16.79 -75.84
N GLY A 519 10.22 -18.12 -75.65
CA GLY A 519 11.26 -19.01 -76.15
C GLY A 519 12.37 -19.35 -75.14
N GLU A 520 12.45 -18.67 -73.99
CA GLU A 520 13.39 -19.01 -72.92
C GLU A 520 12.70 -19.84 -71.82
N ALA A 521 13.42 -20.80 -71.22
CA ALA A 521 12.87 -21.65 -70.18
C ALA A 521 12.66 -20.86 -68.88
N CYS A 522 11.41 -20.78 -68.41
CA CYS A 522 11.09 -20.12 -67.16
C CYS A 522 11.87 -20.72 -65.97
N PRO A 523 12.55 -19.93 -65.14
CA PRO A 523 13.36 -20.43 -64.01
C PRO A 523 12.52 -21.05 -62.87
N VAL A 524 11.21 -20.88 -62.87
CA VAL A 524 10.30 -21.43 -61.84
C VAL A 524 9.63 -22.73 -62.31
N CYS A 525 9.16 -22.80 -63.57
CA CYS A 525 8.40 -23.96 -64.08
C CYS A 525 8.98 -24.61 -65.35
N GLY A 526 9.99 -24.03 -65.98
CA GLY A 526 10.68 -24.58 -67.16
C GLY A 526 9.97 -24.43 -68.51
N SER A 527 8.74 -23.88 -68.56
CA SER A 527 7.99 -23.66 -69.80
C SER A 527 8.57 -22.52 -70.64
N SER A 528 8.45 -22.62 -71.97
CA SER A 528 8.90 -21.63 -72.96
C SER A 528 7.78 -20.72 -73.48
N ASP A 529 6.53 -21.01 -73.09
CA ASP A 529 5.32 -20.32 -73.58
C ASP A 529 4.37 -19.97 -72.42
N HIS A 530 3.91 -18.72 -72.38
CA HIS A 530 3.08 -18.13 -71.32
C HIS A 530 2.02 -17.18 -71.92
N PRO A 531 0.85 -17.67 -72.37
CA PRO A 531 -0.15 -16.86 -73.07
C PRO A 531 -0.95 -15.89 -72.17
N ASN A 532 -0.97 -16.11 -70.86
CA ASN A 532 -1.69 -15.26 -69.89
C ASN A 532 -0.71 -14.59 -68.90
N LYS A 533 0.23 -13.77 -69.40
CA LYS A 533 1.16 -13.02 -68.55
C LYS A 533 0.39 -12.02 -67.68
N ALA A 534 0.77 -11.91 -66.40
CA ALA A 534 0.20 -10.91 -65.51
C ALA A 534 0.58 -9.50 -66.00
N THR A 535 -0.40 -8.68 -66.36
CA THR A 535 -0.18 -7.33 -66.89
C THR A 535 -0.32 -6.27 -65.79
N ASN A 536 0.48 -5.21 -65.91
CA ASN A 536 0.55 -4.16 -64.91
C ASN A 536 -0.62 -3.17 -65.10
N ASN A 537 -1.61 -3.21 -64.20
CA ASN A 537 -2.81 -2.36 -64.24
C ASN A 537 -2.93 -1.38 -63.07
N GLY A 538 -1.84 -1.02 -62.38
CA GLY A 538 -1.92 -0.04 -61.28
C GLY A 538 -0.58 0.50 -60.78
N ALA A 539 -0.64 1.48 -59.88
CA ALA A 539 0.53 2.11 -59.25
C ALA A 539 1.40 1.08 -58.52
N SER A 540 2.70 1.06 -58.85
CA SER A 540 3.68 0.14 -58.26
C SER A 540 3.95 0.53 -56.81
N ILE A 541 3.67 -0.37 -55.86
CA ILE A 541 4.02 -0.19 -54.45
C ILE A 541 5.48 -0.59 -54.29
N THR A 542 6.31 0.30 -53.75
CA THR A 542 7.74 0.00 -53.58
C THR A 542 7.99 -0.77 -52.29
N LYS A 543 9.12 -1.48 -52.23
CA LYS A 543 9.53 -2.21 -51.03
C LYS A 543 9.75 -1.26 -49.85
N GLU A 544 10.24 -0.05 -50.13
CA GLU A 544 10.45 1.02 -49.16
C GLU A 544 9.12 1.46 -48.51
N GLN A 545 8.02 1.57 -49.27
CA GLN A 545 6.72 1.95 -48.74
C GLN A 545 6.14 0.92 -47.75
N ILE A 546 6.39 -0.37 -47.98
CA ILE A 546 5.98 -1.42 -47.04
C ILE A 546 6.86 -1.45 -45.81
N GLU A 547 8.17 -1.28 -45.98
CA GLU A 547 9.10 -1.27 -44.84
C GLU A 547 8.83 -0.06 -43.93
N GLU A 548 8.55 1.12 -44.50
CA GLU A 548 8.11 2.30 -43.73
C GLU A 548 6.80 2.04 -42.97
N LYS A 549 5.82 1.40 -43.63
CA LYS A 549 4.53 1.08 -43.00
C LYS A 549 4.68 0.03 -41.89
N LYS A 550 5.57 -0.95 -42.07
CA LYS A 550 5.92 -1.97 -41.08
C LYS A 550 6.59 -1.35 -39.87
N GLN A 551 7.58 -0.49 -40.07
CA GLN A 551 8.25 0.25 -38.99
C GLN A 551 7.27 1.15 -38.21
N TYR A 552 6.34 1.78 -38.91
CA TYR A 552 5.27 2.56 -38.27
C TYR A 552 4.34 1.67 -37.42
N MET A 553 3.98 0.49 -37.92
CA MET A 553 3.16 -0.49 -37.20
C MET A 553 3.88 -1.03 -35.96
N GLU A 554 5.18 -1.37 -36.06
CA GLU A 554 5.99 -1.80 -34.91
C GLU A 554 6.07 -0.71 -33.82
N LYS A 555 6.20 0.57 -34.20
CA LYS A 555 6.14 1.70 -33.26
C LYS A 555 4.79 1.82 -32.56
N LEU A 556 3.69 1.60 -33.29
CA LEU A 556 2.34 1.60 -32.71
C LEU A 556 2.12 0.41 -31.77
N GLU A 557 2.63 -0.78 -32.11
CA GLU A 557 2.57 -1.96 -31.25
C GLU A 557 3.34 -1.75 -29.94
N GLN A 558 4.55 -1.20 -30.01
CA GLN A 558 5.32 -0.85 -28.81
C GLN A 558 4.60 0.18 -27.94
N ARG A 559 3.96 1.17 -28.54
CA ARG A 559 3.18 2.18 -27.82
C ARG A 559 1.94 1.57 -27.16
N LEU A 560 1.25 0.65 -27.84
CA LEU A 560 0.11 -0.08 -27.29
C LEU A 560 0.53 -0.91 -26.07
N ARG A 561 1.61 -1.68 -26.17
CA ARG A 561 2.13 -2.49 -25.04
C ARG A 561 2.47 -1.65 -23.81
N LYS A 562 3.08 -0.46 -24.00
CA LYS A 562 3.37 0.46 -22.89
C LYS A 562 2.09 0.97 -22.21
N ILE A 563 1.06 1.29 -22.99
CA ILE A 563 -0.24 1.75 -22.47
C ILE A 563 -0.98 0.59 -21.77
N GLU A 564 -0.94 -0.63 -22.33
CA GLU A 564 -1.50 -1.84 -21.72
C GLU A 564 -0.86 -2.15 -20.36
N GLN A 565 0.47 -2.07 -20.27
CA GLN A 565 1.19 -2.31 -19.01
C GLN A 565 0.81 -1.26 -17.94
N SER A 566 0.80 0.02 -18.30
CA SER A 566 0.40 1.10 -17.37
C SER A 566 -1.07 0.97 -16.95
N HIS A 567 -1.96 0.54 -17.86
CA HIS A 567 -3.36 0.28 -17.52
C HIS A 567 -3.49 -0.90 -16.54
N PHE A 568 -2.74 -1.98 -16.75
CA PHE A 568 -2.76 -3.16 -15.90
C PHE A 568 -2.30 -2.87 -14.46
N GLU A 569 -1.24 -2.09 -14.29
CA GLU A 569 -0.74 -1.64 -12.99
C GLU A 569 -1.77 -0.78 -12.23
N LEU A 570 -2.41 0.15 -12.94
CA LEU A 570 -3.49 0.98 -12.40
C LEU A 570 -4.74 0.15 -12.06
N GLU A 571 -5.10 -0.83 -12.89
CA GLU A 571 -6.23 -1.73 -12.63
C GLU A 571 -5.98 -2.61 -11.39
N GLY A 572 -4.75 -3.07 -11.18
CA GLY A 572 -4.33 -3.79 -9.97
C GLY A 572 -4.49 -2.94 -8.71
N SER A 573 -4.00 -1.70 -8.76
CA SER A 573 -4.13 -0.73 -7.65
C SER A 573 -5.59 -0.38 -7.39
N TRP A 574 -6.39 -0.21 -8.44
CA TRP A 574 -7.83 0.05 -8.34
C TRP A 574 -8.58 -1.10 -7.66
N LYS A 575 -8.28 -2.36 -8.01
CA LYS A 575 -8.89 -3.54 -7.36
C LYS A 575 -8.55 -3.61 -5.88
N MET A 576 -7.30 -3.33 -5.50
CA MET A 576 -6.88 -3.31 -4.11
C MET A 576 -7.62 -2.25 -3.29
N TYR A 577 -7.70 -1.01 -3.77
CA TYR A 577 -8.40 0.05 -3.05
C TYR A 577 -9.92 -0.11 -3.08
N LYS A 578 -10.48 -0.74 -4.12
CA LYS A 578 -11.89 -1.13 -4.15
C LYS A 578 -12.21 -2.12 -3.03
N GLN A 579 -11.37 -3.13 -2.82
CA GLN A 579 -11.56 -4.09 -1.73
C GLN A 579 -11.52 -3.39 -0.37
N LYS A 580 -10.60 -2.43 -0.17
CA LYS A 580 -10.58 -1.60 1.05
C LYS A 580 -11.84 -0.74 1.19
N MET A 581 -12.36 -0.17 0.10
CA MET A 581 -13.63 0.58 0.13
C MET A 581 -14.81 -0.32 0.55
N ASP A 582 -14.84 -1.55 0.05
CA ASP A 582 -15.85 -2.55 0.42
C ASP A 582 -15.73 -2.97 1.90
N GLU A 583 -14.51 -3.14 2.43
CA GLU A 583 -14.24 -3.43 3.85
C GLU A 583 -14.75 -2.32 4.79
N TYR A 584 -14.71 -1.07 4.35
CA TYR A 584 -15.23 0.07 5.11
C TYR A 584 -16.71 0.41 4.82
N GLU A 585 -17.39 -0.40 3.99
CA GLU A 585 -18.77 -0.21 3.54
C GLU A 585 -19.00 1.15 2.85
N LEU A 586 -18.01 1.64 2.10
CA LEU A 586 -18.03 2.97 1.47
C LEU A 586 -18.57 2.91 0.04
N SER A 587 -19.51 3.79 -0.29
CA SER A 587 -20.19 3.79 -1.59
C SER A 587 -19.31 4.34 -2.71
N ILE A 588 -19.16 3.54 -3.77
CA ILE A 588 -18.42 3.92 -4.99
C ILE A 588 -19.25 4.86 -5.88
N LYS A 589 -20.59 4.84 -5.78
CA LYS A 589 -21.49 5.59 -6.68
C LYS A 589 -21.50 7.11 -6.43
N HIS A 590 -21.14 7.53 -5.21
CA HIS A 590 -21.19 8.92 -4.76
C HIS A 590 -19.86 9.29 -4.09
N LEU A 591 -18.76 9.14 -4.81
CA LEU A 591 -17.42 9.25 -4.23
C LEU A 591 -17.12 10.65 -3.67
N ASP A 592 -17.48 11.70 -4.40
CA ASP A 592 -17.29 13.09 -4.00
C ASP A 592 -18.11 13.43 -2.74
N GLU A 593 -19.37 12.98 -2.70
CA GLU A 593 -20.24 13.19 -1.54
C GLU A 593 -19.71 12.42 -0.32
N THR A 594 -19.31 11.16 -0.49
CA THR A 594 -18.73 10.33 0.57
C THR A 594 -17.45 10.95 1.13
N LYS A 595 -16.57 11.46 0.25
CA LYS A 595 -15.35 12.18 0.64
C LYS A 595 -15.66 13.48 1.39
N ALA A 596 -16.65 14.24 0.95
CA ALA A 596 -17.07 15.48 1.60
C ALA A 596 -17.67 15.22 2.98
N THR A 597 -18.52 14.20 3.13
CA THR A 597 -19.14 13.83 4.40
C THR A 597 -18.10 13.40 5.43
N ILE A 598 -17.17 12.50 5.07
CA ILE A 598 -16.10 12.07 5.98
C ILE A 598 -15.19 13.24 6.39
N LYS A 599 -14.90 14.15 5.45
CA LYS A 599 -14.11 15.35 5.75
C LYS A 599 -14.82 16.28 6.73
N GLN A 600 -16.13 16.48 6.55
CA GLN A 600 -16.95 17.34 7.41
C GLN A 600 -17.09 16.75 8.82
N GLU A 601 -17.37 15.46 8.93
CA GLU A 601 -17.44 14.75 10.21
C GLU A 601 -16.09 14.74 10.94
N GLY A 602 -14.98 14.52 10.20
CA GLY A 602 -13.63 14.59 10.75
C GLY A 602 -13.27 15.98 11.27
N GLN A 603 -13.70 17.04 10.58
CA GLN A 603 -13.49 18.42 11.04
C GLN A 603 -14.30 18.71 12.31
N GLN A 604 -15.57 18.30 12.38
CA GLN A 604 -16.40 18.47 13.57
C GLN A 604 -15.82 17.75 14.79
N LEU A 605 -15.30 16.53 14.62
CA LEU A 605 -14.65 15.77 15.69
C LEU A 605 -13.34 16.43 16.13
N LYS A 606 -12.55 16.96 15.21
CA LYS A 606 -11.33 17.72 15.51
C LYS A 606 -11.64 19.00 16.31
N ASP A 607 -12.61 19.80 15.86
CA ASP A 607 -13.03 21.00 16.57
C ASP A 607 -13.57 20.68 17.98
N THR A 608 -14.15 19.49 18.16
CA THR A 608 -14.62 19.01 19.46
C THR A 608 -13.46 18.59 20.36
N ILE A 609 -12.43 17.93 19.83
CA ILE A 609 -11.21 17.57 20.57
C ILE A 609 -10.46 18.83 20.99
N ASP A 610 -10.29 19.81 20.11
CA ASP A 610 -9.59 21.07 20.42
C ASP A 610 -10.29 21.81 21.58
N LYS A 611 -11.64 21.81 21.60
CA LYS A 611 -12.43 22.36 22.72
C LYS A 611 -12.23 21.58 24.01
N LEU A 612 -12.22 20.24 23.95
CA LEU A 612 -12.04 19.40 25.13
C LEU A 612 -10.61 19.46 25.69
N GLN A 613 -9.58 19.62 24.85
CA GLN A 613 -8.20 19.85 25.29
C GLN A 613 -8.03 21.23 25.95
N LEU A 614 -8.77 22.24 25.51
CA LEU A 614 -8.83 23.52 26.20
C LEU A 614 -9.48 23.37 27.59
N LEU A 615 -10.56 22.59 27.67
CA LEU A 615 -11.25 22.26 28.92
C LEU A 615 -10.36 21.47 29.89
N GLU A 616 -9.49 20.60 29.38
CA GLU A 616 -8.50 19.85 30.17
C GLU A 616 -7.49 20.79 30.86
N LYS A 617 -7.00 21.82 30.14
CA LYS A 617 -6.12 22.85 30.73
C LYS A 617 -6.85 23.68 31.79
N GLU A 618 -8.11 24.01 31.56
CA GLU A 618 -8.94 24.71 32.55
C GLU A 618 -9.21 23.85 33.79
N TYR A 619 -9.46 22.55 33.59
CA TYR A 619 -9.62 21.56 34.67
C TYR A 619 -8.38 21.52 35.56
N ASP A 620 -7.18 21.38 34.99
CA ASP A 620 -5.93 21.34 35.75
C ASP A 620 -5.65 22.64 36.50
N THR A 621 -5.99 23.78 35.89
CA THR A 621 -5.83 25.10 36.52
C THR A 621 -6.79 25.26 37.70
N ASN A 622 -8.06 24.88 37.53
CA ASN A 622 -9.06 24.91 38.60
C ASN A 622 -8.71 23.93 39.73
N ARG A 623 -8.18 22.74 39.41
CA ARG A 623 -7.74 21.74 40.41
C ARG A 623 -6.61 22.28 41.30
N LYS A 624 -5.62 22.96 40.72
CA LYS A 624 -4.54 23.63 41.48
C LYS A 624 -5.08 24.76 42.35
N ALA A 625 -6.04 25.54 41.83
CA ALA A 625 -6.68 26.65 42.57
C ALA A 625 -7.50 26.16 43.77
N VAL A 626 -8.21 25.02 43.65
CA VAL A 626 -8.93 24.40 44.77
C VAL A 626 -7.97 24.06 45.93
N GLY A 627 -6.83 23.44 45.64
CA GLY A 627 -5.83 23.12 46.67
C GLY A 627 -5.28 24.35 47.40
N ALA A 628 -5.08 25.46 46.68
CA ALA A 628 -4.63 26.72 47.27
C ALA A 628 -5.72 27.40 48.13
N LEU A 629 -6.98 27.35 47.70
CA LEU A 629 -8.12 27.90 48.43
C LEU A 629 -8.43 27.11 49.71
N GLU A 630 -8.32 25.78 49.69
CA GLU A 630 -8.51 24.93 50.88
C GLU A 630 -7.47 25.24 51.97
N GLU A 631 -6.22 25.46 51.58
CA GLU A 631 -5.16 25.80 52.53
C GLU A 631 -5.33 27.24 53.08
N ASP A 632 -5.71 28.22 52.27
CA ASP A 632 -5.97 29.58 52.76
C ASP A 632 -7.18 29.63 53.70
N ILE A 633 -8.29 28.93 53.39
CA ILE A 633 -9.45 28.82 54.30
C ILE A 633 -9.04 28.24 55.65
N LYS A 634 -8.19 27.21 55.66
CA LYS A 634 -7.68 26.57 56.88
C LYS A 634 -6.83 27.54 57.71
N VAL A 635 -5.96 28.31 57.07
CA VAL A 635 -5.13 29.34 57.73
C VAL A 635 -6.01 30.46 58.33
N GLN A 636 -7.00 30.95 57.59
CA GLN A 636 -7.91 32.00 58.08
C GLN A 636 -8.79 31.51 59.23
N ARG A 637 -9.28 30.25 59.19
CA ARG A 637 -10.07 29.65 60.29
C ARG A 637 -9.25 29.54 61.58
N LYS A 638 -7.99 29.12 61.50
CA LYS A 638 -7.10 29.06 62.67
C LYS A 638 -6.86 30.46 63.28
N LYS A 639 -6.63 31.46 62.42
CA LYS A 639 -6.45 32.86 62.84
C LYS A 639 -7.71 33.44 63.49
N LYS A 640 -8.89 33.02 63.04
CA LYS A 640 -10.17 33.39 63.64
C LYS A 640 -10.33 32.76 65.04
N GLU A 641 -10.04 31.47 65.21
CA GLU A 641 -10.14 30.80 66.51
C GLU A 641 -9.26 31.47 67.58
N GLU A 642 -8.03 31.84 67.21
CA GLU A 642 -7.10 32.57 68.11
C GLU A 642 -7.65 33.96 68.52
N LEU A 643 -8.33 34.66 67.62
CA LEU A 643 -8.93 35.97 67.88
C LEU A 643 -10.25 35.89 68.64
N ASP A 644 -11.09 34.90 68.37
CA ASP A 644 -12.36 34.66 69.07
C ASP A 644 -12.10 34.27 70.54
N GLN A 645 -11.04 33.49 70.80
CA GLN A 645 -10.61 33.16 72.16
C GLN A 645 -10.15 34.40 72.94
N LYS A 646 -9.37 35.27 72.30
CA LYS A 646 -8.91 36.54 72.88
C LYS A 646 -10.07 37.52 73.14
N TYR A 647 -11.03 37.59 72.22
CA TYR A 647 -12.25 38.38 72.39
C TYR A 647 -13.11 37.87 73.57
N ALA A 648 -13.24 36.56 73.75
CA ALA A 648 -14.00 35.98 74.84
C ALA A 648 -13.39 36.29 76.22
N GLU A 649 -12.06 36.25 76.34
CA GLU A 649 -11.32 36.60 77.56
C GLU A 649 -11.49 38.09 77.94
N GLU A 650 -11.36 38.99 76.96
CA GLU A 650 -11.49 40.45 77.18
C GLU A 650 -12.95 40.86 77.49
N ASN A 651 -13.94 40.23 76.85
CA ASN A 651 -15.37 40.52 77.07
C ASN A 651 -15.88 39.96 78.41
N ALA A 652 -15.34 38.82 78.88
CA ALA A 652 -15.60 38.31 80.23
C ALA A 652 -15.10 39.30 81.31
N THR A 653 -13.95 39.92 81.08
CA THR A 653 -13.33 40.91 81.98
C THR A 653 -14.06 42.27 81.99
N TYR A 654 -14.78 42.61 80.92
CA TYR A 654 -15.64 43.81 80.85
C TYR A 654 -17.00 43.62 81.54
N ARG A 655 -17.51 42.39 81.59
CA ARG A 655 -18.80 42.06 82.21
C ARG A 655 -18.72 41.81 83.73
N SER A 656 -17.51 41.53 84.25
CA SER A 656 -17.21 41.45 85.69
C SER A 656 -16.96 42.83 86.29
#